data_AF-A0A8C3SZ18-F1
#
_entry.id   AF-A0A8C3SZ18-F1
#
_cell.length_a   1.000
_cell.length_b   1.000
_cell.length_c   1.000
_cell.angle_alpha   90.00
_cell.angle_beta   90.00
_cell.angle_gamma   90.00
#
_symmetry.space_group_name_H-M   'P 1'
#
loop_
_entity.id
_entity.type
_entity.pdbx_description
1 polymer ?
#
loop_
_entity_poly.entity_id
_entity_poly.type
_entity_poly.pdbx_seq_one_letter_code
_entity_poly.pdbx_strand_id
1 'polypeptide(L)'
;MKLFLLSCLLACCGCQVWAVSREYYIGITETTWNYAPGNKNIISGQLFSEEEQARVFLQRGPDRIGSTYKKAVYTQFTDNSFNKTVEKPSWLGFIGPIIKAEVGDSIIIHLKNFASRSYTLHPHGVKYTKENEGAFYPDNTKDLLKKDDAVKPGELYTYKWDVTEDHGPAEGDSNCMTRIYHSHTDAPKDVASGLVGPLITCRKGTLDGGSDKHIDAEFILMFSVMDENLSWYLDDNIEKYCSEPAKVDKENEDFQESNKMHSINGYMYGYLPSLTMCAEDKVKWHLFGMGNEADVHSAYFHGQVFTERNHRIDSISLFPATFVDALMVPKNPGEWLLSCQVNDHVEGGMQAIFEVKDCKKPTTDHNEYTNIRHYYLAAEEIIWNYGPSAINHFTGQQLIIDSESQTFFEQNEKRIGGSYKKVVYKEYTDGTFTNCKKRLPEGEHLGLLGPVIKAEVGDIIRVTFKNNGSHPFSIQPHGVSYSKGNEGALYHTISGGTEAPASHVSPGASYTYEWKVSEDVGPTQEDPDCLTWLYYSATDSVKDTNSGLVGPLLVCRKGTLLPSGKQKNVDKEFFLLATVFDENLSWYLDDNILMFLINPNDIDKEDEDFQESNKMHSINGYMYGNQPGLEMCKGNTVSWHLIGLGSEVDIHGIYFSENTFLTKGTRRDTTNLFPHTTLTAIMKPDSEGVFDVECLTTDHYTGGMKQKYKVKKCSQWYLPSSLYLHEKTYYIAAVEVEWDYSPNRTWEHERHEFHEESPGNPFLNKEEKFIGSKYKKVVYREYTDRTFSTPKERAEEQQHLEILGPLLLANVGDKVTIVFKNLATRPYSIHAHGVKTDSSTVAVTQPGETKTYIWKIPERSGSGKGDPSCIPWAYYSIVDKVKDTYSGLIGMLVVCPKRYLPTFLSQKKVEFALLFMVFDENESWYLDENIKTYSASPDKVNKDDEEFKESNKMHAINGKLFGNLHGLTMHVGDKVSWYLMGMGNEVDMHTAHFHGHSFDYKRTGVYRADVFDLFPGTFQTVEMLPKYPGTWLLHCHVTDHIHGGMETTYTVLPKEGKNG
;
A
#
# COMPACT_ATOMS: atom_id res chain seq x y z
N MET A 1 -3.97 0.40 69.44
CA MET A 1 -4.66 0.66 68.16
C MET A 1 -4.17 1.91 67.38
N LYS A 2 -3.18 2.67 67.85
CA LYS A 2 -2.58 3.81 67.11
C LYS A 2 -1.21 3.53 66.46
N LEU A 3 -0.56 2.40 66.76
CA LEU A 3 0.70 2.01 66.08
C LEU A 3 0.50 1.15 64.82
N PHE A 4 -0.65 0.50 64.65
CA PHE A 4 -0.93 -0.33 63.46
C PHE A 4 -1.32 0.51 62.23
N LEU A 5 -1.94 1.69 62.45
CA LEU A 5 -2.33 2.62 61.39
C LEU A 5 -1.14 3.41 60.81
N LEU A 6 -0.07 3.62 61.58
CA LEU A 6 1.14 4.28 61.05
C LEU A 6 2.00 3.35 60.19
N SER A 7 1.96 2.03 60.46
CA SER A 7 2.63 1.01 59.64
C SER A 7 1.95 0.80 58.28
N CYS A 8 0.63 0.93 58.18
CA CYS A 8 -0.07 0.89 56.89
C CYS A 8 0.08 2.18 56.07
N LEU A 9 0.30 3.34 56.70
CA LEU A 9 0.54 4.60 55.99
C LEU A 9 2.01 4.76 55.51
N LEU A 10 2.97 4.12 56.17
CA LEU A 10 4.37 4.08 55.73
C LEU A 10 4.67 2.95 54.72
N ALA A 11 3.80 1.93 54.62
CA ALA A 11 3.89 0.87 53.60
C ALA A 11 3.18 1.21 52.28
N CYS A 12 2.37 2.28 52.23
CA CYS A 12 1.69 2.76 51.01
C CYS A 12 2.42 3.92 50.30
N CYS A 13 3.62 4.30 50.74
CA CYS A 13 4.39 5.43 50.18
C CYS A 13 5.67 5.01 49.44
N GLY A 14 5.72 3.82 48.87
CA GLY A 14 6.92 3.28 48.21
C GLY A 14 6.65 2.54 46.92
N CYS A 15 5.92 3.16 45.99
CA CYS A 15 5.96 2.87 44.54
C CYS A 15 5.24 3.99 43.76
N GLN A 16 5.57 5.26 44.05
CA GLN A 16 5.41 6.29 43.02
C GLN A 16 6.60 6.12 42.08
N VAL A 17 6.43 5.37 41.00
CA VAL A 17 7.41 5.32 39.91
C VAL A 17 7.31 6.65 39.18
N TRP A 18 8.33 7.49 39.36
CA TRP A 18 8.45 8.81 38.75
C TRP A 18 8.51 8.69 37.22
N ALA A 19 8.10 9.74 36.50
CA ALA A 19 8.37 9.86 35.06
C ALA A 19 9.88 9.76 34.82
N VAL A 20 10.31 8.87 33.92
CA VAL A 20 11.73 8.65 33.63
C VAL A 20 12.14 9.62 32.51
N SER A 21 13.22 10.36 32.75
CA SER A 21 13.87 11.18 31.72
C SER A 21 14.96 10.33 31.05
N ARG A 22 14.83 10.11 29.73
CA ARG A 22 15.79 9.35 28.91
C ARG A 22 16.59 10.31 28.05
N GLU A 23 17.89 10.40 28.29
CA GLU A 23 18.79 11.27 27.53
C GLU A 23 19.52 10.51 26.43
N TYR A 24 19.56 11.08 25.23
CA TYR A 24 20.31 10.59 24.07
C TYR A 24 21.21 11.70 23.52
N TYR A 25 22.44 11.34 23.15
CA TYR A 25 23.40 12.23 22.50
C TYR A 25 23.58 11.75 21.07
N ILE A 26 23.08 12.50 20.09
CA ILE A 26 23.06 12.10 18.68
C ILE A 26 23.84 13.14 17.88
N GLY A 27 24.76 12.68 17.04
CA GLY A 27 25.45 13.52 16.07
C GLY A 27 25.02 13.19 14.66
N ILE A 28 24.91 14.21 13.81
CA ILE A 28 24.76 14.03 12.36
C ILE A 28 26.15 14.05 11.75
N THR A 29 26.56 12.95 11.13
CA THR A 29 27.93 12.77 10.60
C THR A 29 27.89 12.31 9.15
N GLU A 30 28.76 12.85 8.32
CA GLU A 30 28.95 12.38 6.94
C GLU A 30 29.85 11.14 6.92
N THR A 31 29.44 10.11 6.19
CA THR A 31 30.17 8.85 6.03
C THR A 31 30.12 8.36 4.59
N THR A 32 30.99 7.41 4.26
CA THR A 32 30.89 6.65 3.01
C THR A 32 30.18 5.34 3.31
N TRP A 33 29.12 5.03 2.55
CA TRP A 33 28.32 3.83 2.66
C TRP A 33 28.50 2.96 1.41
N ASN A 34 28.57 1.65 1.58
CA ASN A 34 28.65 0.69 0.48
C ASN A 34 27.47 -0.29 0.60
N TYR A 35 26.58 -0.25 -0.39
CA TYR A 35 25.36 -1.07 -0.43
C TYR A 35 25.62 -2.56 -0.64
N ALA A 36 26.74 -2.90 -1.28
CA ALA A 36 27.14 -4.28 -1.60
C ALA A 36 28.67 -4.43 -1.44
N PRO A 37 29.17 -4.68 -0.22
CA PRO A 37 30.61 -4.63 0.07
C PRO A 37 31.46 -5.75 -0.56
N GLY A 38 30.88 -6.77 -1.19
CA GLY A 38 31.61 -7.81 -1.90
C GLY A 38 31.62 -7.64 -3.43
N ASN A 39 31.80 -8.74 -4.16
CA ASN A 39 31.92 -8.76 -5.63
C ASN A 39 30.98 -9.77 -6.32
N LYS A 40 30.13 -10.42 -5.54
CA LYS A 40 29.18 -11.44 -6.01
C LYS A 40 27.85 -11.28 -5.31
N ASN A 41 26.77 -11.64 -5.98
CA ASN A 41 25.46 -11.75 -5.38
C ASN A 41 25.45 -13.00 -4.48
N ILE A 42 25.15 -12.81 -3.18
CA ILE A 42 25.17 -13.93 -2.23
C ILE A 42 24.02 -14.90 -2.50
N ILE A 43 22.90 -14.39 -3.04
CA ILE A 43 21.67 -15.15 -3.29
C ILE A 43 21.81 -15.99 -4.56
N SER A 44 22.24 -15.39 -5.68
CA SER A 44 22.42 -16.09 -6.97
C SER A 44 23.76 -16.83 -7.09
N GLY A 45 24.74 -16.48 -6.24
CA GLY A 45 26.09 -17.05 -6.27
C GLY A 45 26.97 -16.52 -7.42
N GLN A 46 26.42 -15.71 -8.32
CA GLN A 46 27.09 -15.18 -9.51
C GLN A 46 27.92 -13.92 -9.21
N LEU A 47 28.95 -13.68 -10.01
CA LEU A 47 29.71 -12.43 -9.94
C LEU A 47 28.84 -11.28 -10.45
N PHE A 48 28.93 -10.11 -9.79
CA PHE A 48 28.18 -8.93 -10.25
C PHE A 48 28.52 -8.53 -11.69
N SER A 49 29.71 -8.86 -12.19
CA SER A 49 30.11 -8.59 -13.58
C SER A 49 29.48 -9.53 -14.62
N GLU A 50 28.87 -10.63 -14.18
CA GLU A 50 28.25 -11.64 -15.04
C GLU A 50 26.72 -11.57 -15.02
N GLU A 51 26.15 -10.87 -14.04
CA GLU A 51 24.71 -10.70 -13.82
C GLU A 51 24.27 -9.32 -14.29
N GLU A 52 23.53 -9.24 -15.40
CA GLU A 52 23.22 -7.97 -16.07
C GLU A 52 22.54 -6.96 -15.15
N GLN A 53 21.54 -7.41 -14.38
CA GLN A 53 20.83 -6.53 -13.43
C GLN A 53 21.76 -5.97 -12.34
N ALA A 54 22.65 -6.79 -11.77
CA ALA A 54 23.60 -6.32 -10.77
C ALA A 54 24.61 -5.30 -11.33
N ARG A 55 24.92 -5.37 -12.64
CA ARG A 55 25.83 -4.42 -13.29
C ARG A 55 25.23 -3.02 -13.35
N VAL A 56 23.92 -2.91 -13.59
CA VAL A 56 23.20 -1.63 -13.65
C VAL A 56 23.47 -0.81 -12.38
N PHE A 57 23.32 -1.42 -11.21
CA PHE A 57 23.40 -0.71 -9.91
C PHE A 57 24.80 -0.67 -9.29
N LEU A 58 25.63 -1.70 -9.48
CA LEU A 58 26.87 -1.86 -8.70
C LEU A 58 28.15 -1.56 -9.49
N GLN A 59 28.11 -1.60 -10.82
CA GLN A 59 29.30 -1.41 -11.65
C GLN A 59 29.70 0.07 -11.71
N ARG A 60 30.98 0.36 -11.41
CA ARG A 60 31.55 1.69 -11.61
C ARG A 60 31.92 1.93 -13.07
N GLY A 61 31.73 3.15 -13.54
CA GLY A 61 31.98 3.53 -14.93
C GLY A 61 32.39 4.99 -15.13
N PRO A 62 32.57 5.43 -16.39
CA PRO A 62 32.79 6.84 -16.72
C PRO A 62 31.62 7.73 -16.31
N ASP A 63 30.42 7.19 -16.37
CA ASP A 63 29.13 7.83 -16.15
C ASP A 63 28.28 7.07 -15.11
N ARG A 64 28.91 6.25 -14.24
CA ARG A 64 28.22 5.46 -13.20
C ARG A 64 29.00 5.47 -11.89
N ILE A 65 28.29 5.74 -10.78
CA ILE A 65 28.86 5.85 -9.43
C ILE A 65 29.21 4.46 -8.83
N GLY A 66 28.37 3.47 -9.12
CA GLY A 66 28.45 2.09 -8.61
C GLY A 66 28.03 1.97 -7.14
N SER A 67 28.53 0.98 -6.41
CA SER A 67 27.93 0.59 -5.11
C SER A 67 28.19 1.48 -3.89
N THR A 68 28.93 2.60 -4.02
CA THR A 68 29.45 3.35 -2.86
C THR A 68 29.14 4.83 -2.93
N TYR A 69 28.47 5.36 -1.91
CA TYR A 69 27.98 6.74 -1.87
C TYR A 69 28.38 7.44 -0.56
N LYS A 70 28.52 8.75 -0.61
CA LYS A 70 28.61 9.64 0.56
C LYS A 70 27.20 9.89 1.08
N LYS A 71 27.01 9.74 2.39
CA LYS A 71 25.72 9.84 3.09
C LYS A 71 25.86 10.61 4.40
N ALA A 72 24.79 11.21 4.89
CA ALA A 72 24.67 11.72 6.25
C ALA A 72 23.92 10.71 7.11
N VAL A 73 24.45 10.38 8.29
CA VAL A 73 23.86 9.37 9.19
C VAL A 73 23.78 9.89 10.61
N TYR A 74 22.77 9.43 11.35
CA TYR A 74 22.69 9.64 12.79
C TYR A 74 23.62 8.67 13.53
N THR A 75 24.50 9.22 14.36
CA THR A 75 25.47 8.48 15.18
C THR A 75 25.22 8.77 16.65
N GLN A 76 25.06 7.74 17.48
CA GLN A 76 24.91 7.91 18.93
C GLN A 76 26.25 8.04 19.63
N PHE A 77 26.30 8.90 20.64
CA PHE A 77 27.44 9.15 21.52
C PHE A 77 27.08 8.84 22.98
N THR A 78 28.08 8.58 23.80
CA THR A 78 27.89 8.25 25.23
C THR A 78 27.45 9.43 26.08
N ASP A 79 27.84 10.65 25.69
CA ASP A 79 27.67 11.87 26.49
C ASP A 79 27.82 13.15 25.62
N ASN A 80 27.67 14.30 26.27
CA ASN A 80 27.73 15.64 25.66
C ASN A 80 29.11 16.04 25.12
N SER A 81 30.16 15.24 25.31
CA SER A 81 31.48 15.51 24.73
C SER A 81 31.55 15.11 23.26
N PHE A 82 30.63 14.23 22.81
CA PHE A 82 30.59 13.68 21.45
C PHE A 82 31.92 13.04 20.99
N ASN A 83 32.71 12.49 21.91
CA ASN A 83 34.00 11.88 21.60
C ASN A 83 33.96 10.36 21.40
N LYS A 84 33.03 9.68 22.08
CA LYS A 84 32.92 8.21 22.05
C LYS A 84 31.55 7.80 21.53
N THR A 85 31.56 7.04 20.44
CA THR A 85 30.34 6.51 19.80
C THR A 85 29.82 5.29 20.56
N VAL A 86 28.50 5.09 20.48
CA VAL A 86 27.83 3.85 20.89
C VAL A 86 27.76 2.94 19.67
N GLU A 87 28.18 1.68 19.83
CA GLU A 87 28.18 0.70 18.76
C GLU A 87 26.74 0.30 18.38
N LYS A 88 26.43 0.37 17.09
CA LYS A 88 25.14 -0.09 16.54
C LYS A 88 25.20 -1.60 16.28
N PRO A 89 24.08 -2.33 16.45
CA PRO A 89 23.98 -3.68 15.93
C PRO A 89 24.28 -3.69 14.42
N SER A 90 25.06 -4.67 13.94
CA SER A 90 25.51 -4.68 12.54
C SER A 90 24.34 -4.78 11.54
N TRP A 91 23.26 -5.47 11.92
CA TRP A 91 22.06 -5.59 11.09
C TRP A 91 21.33 -4.26 10.90
N LEU A 92 21.59 -3.23 11.71
CA LEU A 92 20.91 -1.92 11.61
C LEU A 92 21.44 -1.08 10.45
N GLY A 93 22.61 -1.43 9.89
CA GLY A 93 23.21 -0.72 8.76
C GLY A 93 23.45 0.76 9.03
N PHE A 94 23.16 1.61 8.05
CA PHE A 94 23.38 3.05 8.17
C PHE A 94 22.33 3.76 9.04
N ILE A 95 21.18 3.12 9.29
CA ILE A 95 20.05 3.68 10.05
C ILE A 95 20.51 4.23 11.41
N GLY A 96 19.87 5.30 11.84
CA GLY A 96 20.12 5.96 13.12
C GLY A 96 19.94 5.05 14.34
N PRO A 97 20.44 5.46 15.52
CA PRO A 97 20.33 4.70 16.75
C PRO A 97 18.87 4.46 17.17
N ILE A 98 18.64 3.36 17.88
CA ILE A 98 17.31 2.98 18.36
C ILE A 98 16.95 3.83 19.58
N ILE A 99 15.91 4.64 19.45
CA ILE A 99 15.34 5.40 20.58
C ILE A 99 14.17 4.61 21.13
N LYS A 100 14.15 4.35 22.44
CA LYS A 100 13.04 3.69 23.12
C LYS A 100 12.53 4.49 24.30
N ALA A 101 11.21 4.45 24.49
CA ALA A 101 10.55 5.08 25.63
C ALA A 101 9.20 4.42 25.94
N GLU A 102 8.77 4.54 27.20
CA GLU A 102 7.46 4.08 27.65
C GLU A 102 6.48 5.24 27.80
N VAL A 103 5.18 4.92 27.79
CA VAL A 103 4.13 5.89 28.17
C VAL A 103 4.42 6.48 29.55
N GLY A 104 4.58 7.80 29.59
CA GLY A 104 4.92 8.61 30.76
C GLY A 104 6.38 9.07 30.80
N ASP A 105 7.24 8.60 29.90
CA ASP A 105 8.64 9.02 29.82
C ASP A 105 8.80 10.33 29.02
N SER A 106 9.86 11.06 29.33
CA SER A 106 10.36 12.18 28.52
C SER A 106 11.67 11.77 27.85
N ILE A 107 11.75 11.97 26.54
CA ILE A 107 12.94 11.76 25.71
C ILE A 107 13.61 13.11 25.52
N ILE A 108 14.87 13.23 25.93
CA ILE A 108 15.69 14.43 25.74
C ILE A 108 16.82 14.06 24.79
N ILE A 109 16.94 14.76 23.67
CA ILE A 109 17.93 14.46 22.64
C ILE A 109 18.80 15.66 22.42
N HIS A 110 20.10 15.51 22.70
CA HIS A 110 21.12 16.50 22.38
C HIS A 110 21.67 16.21 20.99
N LEU A 111 21.14 16.91 19.99
CA LEU A 111 21.54 16.78 18.59
C LEU A 111 22.67 17.76 18.29
N LYS A 112 23.81 17.24 17.81
CA LYS A 112 24.89 18.07 17.27
C LYS A 112 25.11 17.79 15.79
N ASN A 113 25.08 18.84 14.97
CA ASN A 113 25.28 18.68 13.54
C ASN A 113 26.78 18.79 13.19
N PHE A 114 27.41 17.71 12.74
CA PHE A 114 28.79 17.70 12.25
C PHE A 114 28.89 17.66 10.71
N ALA A 115 27.76 17.60 10.01
CA ALA A 115 27.72 17.60 8.56
C ALA A 115 27.97 19.00 7.98
N SER A 116 28.13 19.06 6.66
CA SER A 116 28.42 20.28 5.91
C SER A 116 27.20 21.19 5.69
N ARG A 117 25.99 20.72 5.99
CA ARG A 117 24.72 21.43 5.76
C ARG A 117 23.77 21.36 6.94
N SER A 118 22.75 22.22 6.96
CA SER A 118 21.73 22.23 7.99
C SER A 118 20.84 20.98 7.91
N TYR A 119 20.47 20.44 9.07
CA TYR A 119 19.60 19.28 9.22
C TYR A 119 18.80 19.40 10.53
N THR A 120 17.86 18.49 10.77
CA THR A 120 17.01 18.50 11.97
C THR A 120 16.78 17.09 12.54
N LEU A 121 15.82 16.97 13.45
CA LEU A 121 15.34 15.72 14.00
C LEU A 121 13.84 15.84 14.31
N HIS A 122 13.02 15.23 13.47
CA HIS A 122 11.56 15.20 13.55
C HIS A 122 11.07 13.82 13.99
N PRO A 123 10.25 13.70 15.05
CA PRO A 123 9.77 12.40 15.52
C PRO A 123 8.33 12.08 15.10
N HIS A 124 8.06 10.79 14.93
CA HIS A 124 6.70 10.25 14.82
C HIS A 124 6.20 9.69 16.15
N GLY A 125 4.88 9.76 16.37
CA GLY A 125 4.20 9.04 17.46
C GLY A 125 4.59 9.48 18.87
N VAL A 126 4.97 10.74 19.08
CA VAL A 126 5.26 11.34 20.39
C VAL A 126 4.75 12.77 20.45
N LYS A 127 4.58 13.29 21.68
CA LYS A 127 4.20 14.68 21.90
C LYS A 127 5.43 15.58 21.85
N TYR A 128 5.32 16.70 21.15
CA TYR A 128 6.28 17.79 21.14
C TYR A 128 5.58 19.15 21.08
N THR A 129 6.28 20.21 21.46
CA THR A 129 5.86 21.59 21.19
C THR A 129 6.44 22.05 19.85
N LYS A 130 5.99 23.21 19.34
CA LYS A 130 6.50 23.78 18.10
C LYS A 130 8.01 24.06 18.12
N GLU A 131 8.63 24.32 19.29
CA GLU A 131 10.09 24.44 19.40
C GLU A 131 10.84 23.10 19.55
N ASN A 132 10.14 21.97 19.42
CA ASN A 132 10.71 20.62 19.55
C ASN A 132 10.25 19.69 18.41
N GLU A 133 9.71 20.26 17.33
CA GLU A 133 9.17 19.53 16.19
C GLU A 133 10.25 19.16 15.20
N GLY A 134 11.19 20.06 14.94
CA GLY A 134 12.31 19.84 14.04
C GLY A 134 11.91 19.74 12.57
N ALA A 135 10.92 20.52 12.11
CA ALA A 135 10.44 20.47 10.73
C ALA A 135 10.19 21.88 10.19
N PHE A 136 10.85 22.22 9.08
CA PHE A 136 10.77 23.55 8.50
C PHE A 136 9.57 23.68 7.53
N TYR A 137 8.59 24.50 7.90
CA TYR A 137 7.46 24.90 7.04
C TYR A 137 6.79 26.20 7.55
N PRO A 138 5.95 26.86 6.73
CA PRO A 138 5.20 28.05 7.13
C PRO A 138 4.09 27.71 8.14
N ASP A 139 4.38 27.90 9.42
CA ASP A 139 3.53 27.52 10.56
C ASP A 139 3.15 28.70 11.48
N ASN A 140 3.44 29.93 11.02
CA ASN A 140 3.25 31.19 11.76
C ASN A 140 4.10 31.35 13.05
N THR A 141 5.11 30.51 13.28
CA THR A 141 6.04 30.66 14.40
C THR A 141 7.24 31.53 14.04
N LYS A 142 7.96 32.06 15.04
CA LYS A 142 9.10 32.99 14.87
C LYS A 142 10.20 32.78 15.90
N ASP A 143 11.39 33.28 15.59
CA ASP A 143 12.54 33.41 16.49
C ASP A 143 12.96 32.11 17.18
N LEU A 144 12.67 31.97 18.48
CA LEU A 144 13.07 30.84 19.30
C LEU A 144 12.33 29.55 18.92
N LEU A 145 11.12 29.67 18.38
CA LEU A 145 10.28 28.54 17.96
C LEU A 145 10.68 27.96 16.59
N LYS A 146 11.70 28.53 15.94
CA LYS A 146 12.22 28.10 14.64
C LYS A 146 13.66 27.55 14.73
N LYS A 147 14.24 27.47 15.93
CA LYS A 147 15.63 27.01 16.11
C LYS A 147 15.78 25.50 15.96
N ASP A 148 14.72 24.75 16.21
CA ASP A 148 14.65 23.31 16.00
C ASP A 148 14.53 22.93 14.52
N ASP A 149 13.93 23.80 13.72
CA ASP A 149 13.60 23.58 12.30
C ASP A 149 14.82 23.61 11.36
N ALA A 150 15.99 24.07 11.82
CA ALA A 150 17.23 24.01 11.05
C ALA A 150 18.46 24.11 11.96
N VAL A 151 19.07 22.98 12.32
CA VAL A 151 20.31 22.93 13.11
C VAL A 151 21.50 23.06 12.16
N LYS A 152 22.21 24.19 12.21
CA LYS A 152 23.30 24.50 11.28
C LYS A 152 24.56 23.67 11.56
N PRO A 153 25.50 23.56 10.60
CA PRO A 153 26.79 22.93 10.83
C PRO A 153 27.51 23.46 12.07
N GLY A 154 27.90 22.55 12.96
CA GLY A 154 28.57 22.84 14.23
C GLY A 154 27.64 23.22 15.39
N GLU A 155 26.35 23.48 15.14
CA GLU A 155 25.38 23.83 16.19
C GLU A 155 24.91 22.61 16.98
N LEU A 156 24.48 22.89 18.21
CA LEU A 156 23.90 21.94 19.15
C LEU A 156 22.48 22.41 19.47
N TYR A 157 21.50 21.52 19.26
CA TYR A 157 20.12 21.73 19.69
C TYR A 157 19.68 20.62 20.65
N THR A 158 18.73 20.92 21.53
CA THR A 158 18.17 19.91 22.45
C THR A 158 16.68 19.79 22.22
N TYR A 159 16.26 18.64 21.71
CA TYR A 159 14.85 18.29 21.51
C TYR A 159 14.30 17.63 22.76
N LYS A 160 13.05 17.95 23.09
CA LYS A 160 12.29 17.30 24.16
C LYS A 160 10.98 16.75 23.63
N TRP A 161 10.81 15.44 23.74
CA TRP A 161 9.59 14.73 23.37
C TRP A 161 9.02 14.00 24.57
N ASP A 162 7.70 13.96 24.70
CA ASP A 162 7.03 13.23 25.77
C ASP A 162 6.20 12.08 25.16
N VAL A 163 6.31 10.88 25.72
CA VAL A 163 5.45 9.77 25.31
C VAL A 163 4.18 9.79 26.16
N THR A 164 3.14 10.48 25.71
CA THR A 164 1.87 10.53 26.43
C THR A 164 0.94 9.38 26.05
N GLU A 165 -0.09 9.16 26.86
CA GLU A 165 -1.05 8.06 26.67
C GLU A 165 -1.78 8.11 25.32
N ASP A 166 -1.96 9.29 24.74
CA ASP A 166 -2.56 9.52 23.42
C ASP A 166 -1.59 9.36 22.24
N HIS A 167 -0.30 9.13 22.51
CA HIS A 167 0.71 8.85 21.48
C HIS A 167 1.29 7.42 21.60
N GLY A 168 1.26 6.83 22.79
CA GLY A 168 1.66 5.44 23.00
C GLY A 168 0.63 4.40 22.52
N PRO A 169 0.90 3.10 22.68
CA PRO A 169 0.07 2.03 22.12
C PRO A 169 -1.39 2.07 22.60
N ALA A 170 -2.37 2.02 21.68
CA ALA A 170 -3.80 1.89 22.00
C ALA A 170 -4.13 0.46 22.48
N GLU A 171 -5.39 0.16 22.82
CA GLU A 171 -5.77 -1.13 23.43
C GLU A 171 -5.47 -2.34 22.52
N GLY A 172 -5.71 -2.23 21.21
CA GLY A 172 -5.46 -3.31 20.25
C GLY A 172 -4.01 -3.42 19.78
N ASP A 173 -3.18 -2.41 20.01
CA ASP A 173 -1.78 -2.43 19.61
C ASP A 173 -0.96 -3.40 20.47
N SER A 174 0.20 -3.80 19.96
CA SER A 174 1.16 -4.58 20.74
C SER A 174 1.77 -3.75 21.88
N ASN A 175 2.59 -4.38 22.73
CA ASN A 175 3.22 -3.68 23.86
C ASN A 175 4.17 -2.56 23.42
N CYS A 176 4.75 -2.66 22.22
CA CYS A 176 5.71 -1.70 21.67
C CYS A 176 5.42 -1.50 20.18
N MET A 177 5.18 -0.26 19.78
CA MET A 177 4.92 0.11 18.39
C MET A 177 6.17 0.63 17.70
N THR A 178 6.26 0.37 16.40
CA THR A 178 7.26 0.99 15.52
C THR A 178 6.85 2.42 15.19
N ARG A 179 7.76 3.37 15.34
CA ARG A 179 7.74 4.74 14.81
C ARG A 179 9.14 5.06 14.29
N ILE A 180 9.30 6.23 13.71
CA ILE A 180 10.60 6.71 13.22
C ILE A 180 10.89 8.12 13.72
N TYR A 181 12.10 8.56 13.46
CA TYR A 181 12.48 9.95 13.41
C TYR A 181 13.36 10.17 12.17
N HIS A 182 13.31 11.36 11.58
CA HIS A 182 14.14 11.71 10.43
C HIS A 182 14.43 13.22 10.39
N SER A 183 15.36 13.65 9.55
CA SER A 183 15.55 15.09 9.32
C SER A 183 14.46 15.61 8.39
N HIS A 184 14.05 16.86 8.57
CA HIS A 184 12.86 17.45 7.97
C HIS A 184 13.09 18.93 7.57
N THR A 185 14.28 19.25 7.05
CA THR A 185 14.49 20.52 6.34
C THR A 185 13.86 20.44 4.95
N ASP A 186 14.27 19.44 4.20
CA ASP A 186 13.60 18.87 3.03
C ASP A 186 13.59 17.36 3.27
N ALA A 187 12.50 16.85 3.84
CA ALA A 187 12.42 15.48 4.33
C ALA A 187 12.82 14.44 3.27
N PRO A 188 12.29 14.49 2.02
CA PRO A 188 12.75 13.60 0.95
C PRO A 188 14.27 13.57 0.75
N LYS A 189 14.91 14.73 0.51
CA LYS A 189 16.35 14.80 0.24
C LYS A 189 17.19 14.44 1.46
N ASP A 190 16.72 14.81 2.65
CA ASP A 190 17.38 14.49 3.92
C ASP A 190 17.37 12.98 4.19
N VAL A 191 16.24 12.32 3.93
CA VAL A 191 16.07 10.86 4.06
C VAL A 191 16.87 10.12 3.00
N ALA A 192 16.81 10.53 1.73
CA ALA A 192 17.63 9.99 0.63
C ALA A 192 19.13 10.08 0.95
N SER A 193 19.54 11.16 1.62
CA SER A 193 20.92 11.33 2.10
C SER A 193 21.31 10.39 3.25
N GLY A 194 20.34 9.75 3.92
CA GLY A 194 20.54 8.72 4.95
C GLY A 194 20.00 9.04 6.35
N LEU A 195 19.34 10.19 6.55
CA LEU A 195 18.93 10.66 7.88
C LEU A 195 17.56 10.15 8.33
N VAL A 196 17.53 8.87 8.70
CA VAL A 196 16.35 8.19 9.27
C VAL A 196 16.77 7.26 10.42
N GLY A 197 15.94 7.13 11.44
CA GLY A 197 16.17 6.23 12.56
C GLY A 197 14.87 5.78 13.24
N PRO A 198 14.90 4.68 14.00
CA PRO A 198 13.70 4.10 14.60
C PRO A 198 13.43 4.63 16.00
N LEU A 199 12.15 4.87 16.29
CA LEU A 199 11.62 5.26 17.58
C LEU A 199 10.60 4.21 18.03
N ILE A 200 10.86 3.51 19.13
CA ILE A 200 9.96 2.49 19.66
C ILE A 200 9.26 3.02 20.89
N THR A 201 7.92 3.14 20.81
CA THR A 201 7.08 3.59 21.92
C THR A 201 6.35 2.42 22.54
N CYS A 202 6.53 2.23 23.84
CA CYS A 202 6.02 1.08 24.57
C CYS A 202 5.00 1.44 25.64
N ARG A 203 4.15 0.49 26.02
CA ARG A 203 3.31 0.61 27.22
C ARG A 203 4.19 0.74 28.46
N LYS A 204 3.65 1.40 29.49
CA LYS A 204 4.33 1.59 30.78
C LYS A 204 4.65 0.26 31.47
N GLY A 205 5.91 0.08 31.88
CA GLY A 205 6.41 -1.10 32.57
C GLY A 205 6.76 -2.29 31.66
N THR A 206 6.87 -2.10 30.35
CA THR A 206 7.25 -3.13 29.37
C THR A 206 8.77 -3.29 29.29
N LEU A 207 9.52 -2.19 29.33
CA LEU A 207 10.96 -2.15 29.17
C LEU A 207 11.68 -2.52 30.48
N ASP A 208 12.62 -3.46 30.41
CA ASP A 208 13.58 -3.78 31.47
C ASP A 208 15.00 -3.64 30.92
N GLY A 209 15.80 -2.76 31.52
CA GLY A 209 17.15 -2.44 31.01
C GLY A 209 17.19 -1.87 29.58
N GLY A 210 16.05 -1.45 29.02
CA GLY A 210 15.93 -0.96 27.63
C GLY A 210 15.42 -1.99 26.62
N SER A 211 15.17 -3.23 27.04
CA SER A 211 14.63 -4.31 26.18
C SER A 211 13.18 -4.64 26.57
N ASP A 212 12.34 -5.07 25.63
CA ASP A 212 11.02 -5.60 25.97
C ASP A 212 11.17 -6.92 26.72
N LYS A 213 10.74 -6.96 27.98
CA LYS A 213 10.85 -8.15 28.85
C LYS A 213 10.00 -9.35 28.39
N HIS A 214 9.11 -9.15 27.43
CA HIS A 214 8.20 -10.18 26.90
C HIS A 214 8.74 -10.88 25.64
N ILE A 215 9.87 -10.40 25.11
CA ILE A 215 10.44 -10.79 23.82
C ILE A 215 11.87 -11.28 24.05
N ASP A 216 12.30 -12.30 23.29
CA ASP A 216 13.66 -12.85 23.37
C ASP A 216 14.64 -12.08 22.48
N ALA A 217 14.19 -11.61 21.31
CA ALA A 217 14.99 -10.81 20.37
C ALA A 217 14.15 -9.80 19.58
N GLU A 218 14.75 -8.68 19.20
CA GLU A 218 14.11 -7.62 18.43
C GLU A 218 14.99 -7.21 17.23
N PHE A 219 14.38 -7.05 16.07
CA PHE A 219 15.06 -6.58 14.85
C PHE A 219 14.29 -5.41 14.25
N ILE A 220 15.02 -4.46 13.66
CA ILE A 220 14.44 -3.32 12.95
C ILE A 220 14.91 -3.35 11.51
N LEU A 221 13.96 -3.35 10.58
CA LEU A 221 14.24 -3.32 9.14
C LEU A 221 13.49 -2.18 8.47
N MET A 222 14.23 -1.43 7.66
CA MET A 222 13.75 -0.46 6.70
C MET A 222 13.84 -1.09 5.31
N PHE A 223 12.72 -1.11 4.61
CA PHE A 223 12.67 -1.43 3.19
C PHE A 223 12.61 -0.09 2.43
N SER A 224 13.55 0.10 1.50
CA SER A 224 13.64 1.36 0.77
C SER A 224 14.41 1.20 -0.54
N VAL A 225 13.85 1.74 -1.62
CA VAL A 225 14.56 2.11 -2.83
C VAL A 225 15.25 3.44 -2.56
N MET A 226 16.50 3.36 -2.10
CA MET A 226 17.24 4.54 -1.68
C MET A 226 17.75 5.28 -2.91
N ASP A 227 17.00 6.32 -3.31
CA ASP A 227 17.30 7.14 -4.48
C ASP A 227 18.43 8.14 -4.19
N GLU A 228 19.64 7.84 -4.67
CA GLU A 228 20.78 8.73 -4.51
C GLU A 228 20.76 9.94 -5.46
N ASN A 229 19.84 10.00 -6.43
CA ASN A 229 19.64 11.20 -7.26
C ASN A 229 19.07 12.35 -6.43
N LEU A 230 18.25 12.03 -5.42
CA LEU A 230 17.68 13.01 -4.47
C LEU A 230 18.63 13.38 -3.33
N SER A 231 19.69 12.60 -3.14
CA SER A 231 20.71 12.82 -2.11
C SER A 231 21.36 14.20 -2.25
N TRP A 232 21.56 14.90 -1.12
CA TRP A 232 22.31 16.16 -1.10
C TRP A 232 23.76 16.00 -1.57
N TYR A 233 24.25 14.77 -1.65
CA TYR A 233 25.63 14.43 -1.98
C TYR A 233 25.79 13.86 -3.39
N LEU A 234 24.78 13.95 -4.27
CA LEU A 234 24.88 13.44 -5.63
C LEU A 234 26.12 14.00 -6.37
N ASP A 235 26.31 15.31 -6.34
CA ASP A 235 27.45 15.95 -7.01
C ASP A 235 28.81 15.54 -6.42
N ASP A 236 28.89 15.47 -5.08
CA ASP A 236 30.07 14.95 -4.37
C ASP A 236 30.39 13.51 -4.81
N ASN A 237 29.36 12.70 -5.06
CA ASN A 237 29.48 11.30 -5.46
C ASN A 237 29.88 11.17 -6.93
N ILE A 238 29.29 11.96 -7.83
CA ILE A 238 29.68 12.02 -9.24
C ILE A 238 31.16 12.39 -9.36
N GLU A 239 31.59 13.48 -8.72
CA GLU A 239 32.99 13.94 -8.79
C GLU A 239 33.97 12.90 -8.24
N LYS A 240 33.57 12.17 -7.19
CA LYS A 240 34.44 11.22 -6.50
C LYS A 240 34.54 9.86 -7.19
N TYR A 241 33.46 9.35 -7.78
CA TYR A 241 33.36 7.95 -8.20
C TYR A 241 33.22 7.74 -9.70
N CYS A 242 32.65 8.68 -10.46
CA CYS A 242 32.60 8.60 -11.91
C CYS A 242 33.98 8.93 -12.50
N SER A 243 34.48 8.13 -13.45
CA SER A 243 35.80 8.41 -14.03
C SER A 243 35.81 9.58 -15.02
N GLU A 244 34.64 9.95 -15.57
CA GLU A 244 34.45 11.09 -16.48
C GLU A 244 33.25 11.94 -16.05
N PRO A 245 33.28 12.60 -14.87
CA PRO A 245 32.12 13.25 -14.27
C PRO A 245 31.52 14.37 -15.14
N ALA A 246 32.32 15.00 -15.99
CA ALA A 246 31.86 16.05 -16.91
C ALA A 246 30.97 15.53 -18.06
N LYS A 247 30.87 14.21 -18.26
CA LYS A 247 29.99 13.59 -19.26
C LYS A 247 28.69 13.05 -18.67
N VAL A 248 28.53 13.09 -17.35
CA VAL A 248 27.32 12.60 -16.69
C VAL A 248 26.18 13.54 -17.02
N ASP A 249 25.14 12.99 -17.64
CA ASP A 249 23.84 13.63 -17.76
C ASP A 249 22.96 13.13 -16.60
N LYS A 250 22.49 14.05 -15.76
CA LYS A 250 21.66 13.71 -14.59
C LYS A 250 20.22 13.39 -14.97
N GLU A 251 19.78 13.83 -16.14
CA GLU A 251 18.43 13.59 -16.67
C GLU A 251 18.35 12.28 -17.46
N ASN A 252 19.48 11.59 -17.65
CA ASN A 252 19.48 10.29 -18.31
C ASN A 252 18.86 9.22 -17.40
N GLU A 253 17.81 8.57 -17.89
CA GLU A 253 17.06 7.56 -17.14
C GLU A 253 17.93 6.39 -16.66
N ASP A 254 18.81 5.85 -17.51
CA ASP A 254 19.73 4.78 -17.11
C ASP A 254 20.70 5.21 -16.00
N PHE A 255 21.09 6.49 -15.96
CA PHE A 255 21.91 7.04 -14.89
C PHE A 255 21.10 7.15 -13.60
N GLN A 256 19.88 7.70 -13.68
CA GLN A 256 19.00 7.82 -12.52
C GLN A 256 18.68 6.44 -11.92
N GLU A 257 18.32 5.48 -12.77
CA GLU A 257 18.01 4.11 -12.37
C GLU A 257 19.20 3.42 -11.69
N SER A 258 20.42 3.61 -12.22
CA SER A 258 21.63 3.05 -11.59
C SER A 258 21.89 3.55 -10.16
N ASN A 259 21.29 4.67 -9.78
CA ASN A 259 21.43 5.30 -8.46
C ASN A 259 20.24 4.99 -7.52
N LYS A 260 19.25 4.19 -7.95
CA LYS A 260 18.14 3.71 -7.13
C LYS A 260 18.52 2.40 -6.43
N MET A 261 18.92 2.50 -5.16
CA MET A 261 19.50 1.37 -4.43
C MET A 261 18.43 0.58 -3.66
N HIS A 262 17.92 -0.50 -4.25
CA HIS A 262 16.90 -1.40 -3.73
C HIS A 262 17.37 -2.19 -2.49
N SER A 263 17.21 -1.63 -1.28
CA SER A 263 17.96 -2.10 -0.11
C SER A 263 17.12 -2.40 1.13
N ILE A 264 17.64 -3.29 1.99
CA ILE A 264 17.17 -3.52 3.35
C ILE A 264 18.21 -2.95 4.31
N ASN A 265 17.86 -1.94 5.09
CA ASN A 265 18.79 -1.19 5.96
C ASN A 265 20.04 -0.65 5.23
N GLY A 266 19.94 -0.41 3.92
CA GLY A 266 21.05 0.00 3.07
C GLY A 266 21.92 -1.13 2.53
N TYR A 267 21.50 -2.39 2.62
CA TYR A 267 22.20 -3.53 2.02
C TYR A 267 21.40 -4.18 0.90
N MET A 268 22.09 -4.59 -0.16
CA MET A 268 21.53 -5.28 -1.34
C MET A 268 22.16 -6.66 -1.50
N TYR A 269 21.60 -7.51 -2.36
CA TYR A 269 22.14 -8.79 -2.82
C TYR A 269 22.63 -9.75 -1.72
N GLY A 270 21.89 -9.80 -0.60
CA GLY A 270 22.16 -10.71 0.51
C GLY A 270 23.20 -10.23 1.54
N TYR A 271 23.70 -9.00 1.44
CA TYR A 271 24.79 -8.51 2.30
C TYR A 271 24.38 -8.04 3.70
N LEU A 272 23.09 -8.00 4.01
CA LEU A 272 22.59 -7.63 5.34
C LEU A 272 23.12 -8.63 6.40
N PRO A 273 23.96 -8.21 7.37
CA PRO A 273 24.63 -9.16 8.25
C PRO A 273 23.86 -9.43 9.54
N SER A 274 24.15 -10.56 10.19
CA SER A 274 23.84 -10.83 11.61
C SER A 274 22.36 -10.85 12.02
N LEU A 275 21.47 -11.32 11.13
CA LEU A 275 20.09 -11.65 11.49
C LEU A 275 19.99 -13.07 12.06
N THR A 276 20.42 -13.27 13.30
CA THR A 276 20.44 -14.59 13.95
C THR A 276 19.51 -14.65 15.15
N MET A 277 18.69 -15.70 15.23
CA MET A 277 17.77 -15.95 16.34
C MET A 277 17.72 -17.44 16.71
N CYS A 278 17.14 -17.80 17.86
CA CYS A 278 16.93 -19.19 18.23
C CYS A 278 15.51 -19.66 17.86
N ALA A 279 15.38 -20.93 17.45
CA ALA A 279 14.08 -21.56 17.32
C ALA A 279 13.31 -21.51 18.65
N GLU A 280 12.01 -21.30 18.57
CA GLU A 280 11.09 -21.07 19.70
C GLU A 280 11.24 -19.73 20.45
N ASP A 281 12.13 -18.83 20.03
CA ASP A 281 12.19 -17.47 20.56
C ASP A 281 10.93 -16.67 20.19
N LYS A 282 10.52 -15.75 21.05
CA LYS A 282 9.60 -14.68 20.64
C LYS A 282 10.44 -13.58 20.02
N VAL A 283 10.31 -13.39 18.72
CA VAL A 283 11.06 -12.39 17.97
C VAL A 283 10.12 -11.29 17.51
N LYS A 284 10.42 -10.05 17.90
CA LYS A 284 9.68 -8.86 17.47
C LYS A 284 10.37 -8.22 16.27
N TRP A 285 9.63 -8.05 15.19
CA TRP A 285 10.08 -7.37 13.99
C TRP A 285 9.43 -6.00 13.93
N HIS A 286 10.27 -4.95 13.92
CA HIS A 286 9.87 -3.58 13.71
C HIS A 286 10.21 -3.22 12.27
N LEU A 287 9.19 -3.10 11.43
CA LEU A 287 9.35 -2.91 10.00
C LEU A 287 8.79 -1.54 9.60
N PHE A 288 9.48 -0.87 8.68
CA PHE A 288 8.95 0.34 8.06
C PHE A 288 9.42 0.48 6.62
N GLY A 289 8.58 1.09 5.79
CA GLY A 289 8.92 1.50 4.43
C GLY A 289 9.34 2.97 4.41
N MET A 290 10.16 3.37 3.44
CA MET A 290 10.59 4.75 3.25
C MET A 290 10.97 4.99 1.79
N GLY A 291 10.60 6.13 1.22
CA GLY A 291 11.05 6.53 -0.12
C GLY A 291 9.95 7.20 -0.95
N ASN A 292 9.68 6.66 -2.14
CA ASN A 292 8.90 7.28 -3.20
C ASN A 292 7.81 6.34 -3.79
N GLU A 293 7.30 6.63 -4.98
CA GLU A 293 6.25 5.84 -5.65
C GLU A 293 6.71 4.40 -5.97
N ALA A 294 8.00 4.19 -6.26
CA ALA A 294 8.56 2.84 -6.41
C ALA A 294 8.52 2.02 -5.11
N ASP A 295 8.35 2.65 -3.93
CA ASP A 295 8.45 1.97 -2.63
C ASP A 295 7.20 1.19 -2.23
N VAL A 296 6.71 0.32 -3.12
CA VAL A 296 5.75 -0.75 -2.81
C VAL A 296 6.55 -1.98 -2.41
N HIS A 297 6.62 -2.28 -1.11
CA HIS A 297 7.39 -3.43 -0.63
C HIS A 297 6.47 -4.53 -0.15
N SER A 298 6.82 -5.78 -0.44
CA SER A 298 6.18 -6.98 0.11
C SER A 298 7.22 -7.87 0.77
N ALA A 299 7.51 -7.60 2.04
CA ALA A 299 8.53 -8.31 2.81
C ALA A 299 8.05 -9.73 3.17
N TYR A 300 8.68 -10.74 2.56
CA TYR A 300 8.38 -12.16 2.77
C TYR A 300 9.55 -12.87 3.46
N PHE A 301 9.22 -13.56 4.55
CA PHE A 301 10.20 -14.32 5.33
C PHE A 301 9.98 -15.81 5.07
N HIS A 302 10.84 -16.39 4.24
CA HIS A 302 10.68 -17.76 3.77
C HIS A 302 10.65 -18.74 4.95
N GLY A 303 9.71 -19.68 4.88
CA GLY A 303 9.52 -20.74 5.87
C GLY A 303 8.98 -20.30 7.23
N GLN A 304 8.66 -19.02 7.42
CA GLN A 304 8.16 -18.47 8.67
C GLN A 304 6.82 -17.75 8.48
N VAL A 305 6.08 -17.61 9.57
CA VAL A 305 4.82 -16.86 9.63
C VAL A 305 4.81 -15.93 10.83
N PHE A 306 3.98 -14.90 10.76
CA PHE A 306 3.86 -13.86 11.78
C PHE A 306 2.47 -13.79 12.37
N THR A 307 2.37 -13.06 13.45
CA THR A 307 1.13 -12.46 13.92
C THR A 307 1.28 -10.94 13.92
N GLU A 308 0.48 -10.26 13.11
CA GLU A 308 0.34 -8.80 13.07
C GLU A 308 -1.07 -8.45 13.53
N ARG A 309 -1.20 -7.65 14.60
CA ARG A 309 -2.51 -7.26 15.15
C ARG A 309 -3.47 -8.46 15.33
N ASN A 310 -2.97 -9.55 15.91
CA ASN A 310 -3.67 -10.82 16.11
C ASN A 310 -4.13 -11.57 14.85
N HIS A 311 -3.70 -11.17 13.66
CA HIS A 311 -3.96 -11.87 12.40
C HIS A 311 -2.74 -12.62 11.91
N ARG A 312 -2.95 -13.83 11.35
CA ARG A 312 -1.88 -14.62 10.73
C ARG A 312 -1.52 -14.03 9.37
N ILE A 313 -0.24 -13.75 9.17
CA ILE A 313 0.33 -13.27 7.89
C ILE A 313 1.69 -13.94 7.64
N ASP A 314 2.19 -13.87 6.41
CA ASP A 314 3.54 -14.33 6.04
C ASP A 314 4.31 -13.32 5.18
N SER A 315 3.59 -12.48 4.43
CA SER A 315 4.10 -11.28 3.75
C SER A 315 3.57 -10.00 4.41
N ILE A 316 4.42 -8.96 4.45
CA ILE A 316 4.09 -7.65 5.03
C ILE A 316 4.28 -6.57 3.97
N SER A 317 3.21 -5.84 3.66
CA SER A 317 3.28 -4.69 2.77
C SER A 317 3.80 -3.45 3.50
N LEU A 318 4.76 -2.74 2.92
CA LEU A 318 5.32 -1.50 3.45
C LEU A 318 5.40 -0.46 2.34
N PHE A 319 5.02 0.77 2.67
CA PHE A 319 5.03 1.95 1.79
C PHE A 319 5.78 3.09 2.50
N PRO A 320 6.01 4.25 1.86
CA PRO A 320 6.69 5.38 2.50
C PRO A 320 6.07 5.78 3.84
N ALA A 321 6.82 5.61 4.94
CA ALA A 321 6.40 5.81 6.32
C ALA A 321 5.25 4.90 6.84
N THR A 322 5.02 3.75 6.21
CA THR A 322 4.21 2.68 6.82
C THR A 322 4.97 2.07 8.00
N PHE A 323 4.33 1.97 9.17
CA PHE A 323 4.94 1.39 10.37
C PHE A 323 4.24 0.11 10.80
N VAL A 324 4.99 -0.99 10.85
CA VAL A 324 4.48 -2.30 11.23
C VAL A 324 5.31 -2.88 12.36
N ASP A 325 4.63 -3.57 13.27
CA ASP A 325 5.26 -4.39 14.29
C ASP A 325 4.65 -5.80 14.26
N ALA A 326 5.47 -6.81 14.04
CA ALA A 326 5.05 -8.19 13.85
C ALA A 326 5.75 -9.12 14.85
N LEU A 327 5.02 -10.12 15.35
CA LEU A 327 5.57 -11.15 16.24
C LEU A 327 5.81 -12.44 15.44
N MET A 328 7.03 -12.96 15.49
CA MET A 328 7.41 -14.25 14.93
C MET A 328 7.83 -15.18 16.07
N VAL A 329 7.48 -16.47 15.95
CA VAL A 329 8.13 -17.54 16.70
C VAL A 329 8.83 -18.44 15.69
N PRO A 330 10.15 -18.29 15.49
CA PRO A 330 10.83 -18.94 14.39
C PRO A 330 10.89 -20.46 14.62
N LYS A 331 10.64 -21.20 13.55
CA LYS A 331 10.68 -22.66 13.49
C LYS A 331 11.72 -23.11 12.48
N ASN A 332 11.97 -24.42 12.43
CA ASN A 332 12.84 -25.07 11.44
C ASN A 332 14.25 -24.45 11.37
N PRO A 333 15.18 -24.87 12.25
CA PRO A 333 16.56 -24.38 12.22
C PRO A 333 17.22 -24.46 10.84
N GLY A 334 17.88 -23.39 10.42
CA GLY A 334 18.48 -23.24 9.10
C GLY A 334 18.68 -21.76 8.70
N GLU A 335 19.28 -21.54 7.52
CA GLU A 335 19.43 -20.23 6.91
C GLU A 335 18.31 -19.98 5.91
N TRP A 336 17.54 -18.90 6.09
CA TRP A 336 16.31 -18.60 5.36
C TRP A 336 16.41 -17.28 4.60
N LEU A 337 15.78 -17.23 3.43
CA LEU A 337 15.69 -16.02 2.62
C LEU A 337 14.66 -15.05 3.23
N LEU A 338 15.06 -13.78 3.30
CA LEU A 338 14.19 -12.64 3.46
C LEU A 338 14.24 -11.84 2.16
N SER A 339 13.11 -11.64 1.51
CA SER A 339 13.07 -10.93 0.23
C SER A 339 11.86 -10.00 0.16
N CYS A 340 12.00 -8.88 -0.54
CA CYS A 340 10.85 -8.23 -1.14
C CYS A 340 10.27 -9.17 -2.22
N GLN A 341 8.96 -9.19 -2.44
CA GLN A 341 8.31 -10.01 -3.48
C GLN A 341 7.72 -9.18 -4.62
N VAL A 342 8.13 -7.94 -4.73
CA VAL A 342 7.89 -7.08 -5.90
C VAL A 342 8.96 -7.40 -6.94
N ASN A 343 8.56 -7.68 -8.18
CA ASN A 343 9.46 -8.19 -9.22
C ASN A 343 10.73 -7.33 -9.39
N ASP A 344 10.56 -6.03 -9.60
CA ASP A 344 11.65 -5.11 -9.87
C ASP A 344 12.60 -4.99 -8.66
N HIS A 345 12.05 -5.06 -7.44
CA HIS A 345 12.85 -5.04 -6.21
C HIS A 345 13.64 -6.33 -6.00
N VAL A 346 13.13 -7.47 -6.46
CA VAL A 346 13.87 -8.75 -6.43
C VAL A 346 15.05 -8.67 -7.39
N GLU A 347 14.83 -8.21 -8.63
CA GLU A 347 15.89 -8.05 -9.64
C GLU A 347 16.92 -6.98 -9.22
N GLY A 348 16.46 -5.90 -8.58
CA GLY A 348 17.28 -4.86 -7.94
C GLY A 348 18.05 -5.35 -6.71
N GLY A 349 17.82 -6.58 -6.24
CA GLY A 349 18.62 -7.20 -5.18
C GLY A 349 18.14 -6.92 -3.76
N MET A 350 16.87 -6.58 -3.55
CA MET A 350 16.29 -6.35 -2.21
C MET A 350 16.05 -7.67 -1.45
N GLN A 351 17.15 -8.31 -1.05
CA GLN A 351 17.18 -9.64 -0.46
C GLN A 351 18.24 -9.74 0.65
N ALA A 352 17.97 -10.56 1.66
CA ALA A 352 18.80 -10.82 2.83
C ALA A 352 18.67 -12.27 3.29
N ILE A 353 19.62 -12.74 4.11
CA ILE A 353 19.56 -14.08 4.72
C ILE A 353 19.47 -13.91 6.24
N PHE A 354 18.58 -14.67 6.88
CA PHE A 354 18.51 -14.78 8.33
C PHE A 354 18.74 -16.23 8.79
N GLU A 355 19.29 -16.39 9.99
CA GLU A 355 19.67 -17.69 10.55
C GLU A 355 18.82 -18.02 11.78
N VAL A 356 18.16 -19.18 11.74
CA VAL A 356 17.44 -19.76 12.88
C VAL A 356 18.28 -20.89 13.47
N LYS A 357 18.76 -20.73 14.71
CA LYS A 357 19.59 -21.72 15.41
C LYS A 357 18.77 -22.67 16.26
N ASP A 358 19.20 -23.93 16.33
CA ASP A 358 18.71 -24.85 17.36
C ASP A 358 19.39 -24.55 18.70
N CYS A 359 18.70 -23.81 19.56
CA CYS A 359 19.16 -23.48 20.90
C CYS A 359 18.62 -24.44 21.98
N LYS A 360 18.09 -25.60 21.57
CA LYS A 360 17.57 -26.67 22.45
C LYS A 360 16.46 -26.20 23.39
N LYS A 361 15.66 -25.21 22.99
CA LYS A 361 14.42 -24.83 23.67
C LYS A 361 13.37 -25.94 23.44
N PRO A 362 12.51 -26.24 24.43
CA PRO A 362 11.49 -27.27 24.28
C PRO A 362 10.47 -26.84 23.22
N THR A 363 10.23 -27.71 22.24
CA THR A 363 9.25 -27.48 21.18
C THR A 363 7.83 -27.50 21.75
N THR A 364 7.05 -26.49 21.39
CA THR A 364 5.64 -26.37 21.80
C THR A 364 4.66 -27.17 20.93
N ASP A 365 5.14 -27.80 19.87
CA ASP A 365 4.30 -28.47 18.87
C ASP A 365 3.91 -29.88 19.33
N HIS A 366 2.72 -29.99 19.94
CA HIS A 366 2.13 -31.25 20.42
C HIS A 366 1.08 -31.80 19.44
N ASN A 367 1.35 -31.74 18.13
CA ASN A 367 0.37 -32.13 17.13
C ASN A 367 0.58 -33.57 16.61
N GLU A 368 -0.41 -34.43 16.88
CA GLU A 368 -0.59 -35.67 16.10
C GLU A 368 -1.15 -35.28 14.72
N TYR A 369 -0.33 -35.40 13.68
CA TYR A 369 -0.78 -35.20 12.30
C TYR A 369 -1.63 -36.38 11.87
N THR A 370 -2.92 -36.16 11.63
CA THR A 370 -3.89 -37.26 11.46
C THR A 370 -4.22 -37.58 10.01
N ASN A 371 -4.14 -36.61 9.09
CA ASN A 371 -4.52 -36.82 7.69
C ASN A 371 -3.45 -36.32 6.72
N ILE A 372 -3.25 -37.05 5.63
CA ILE A 372 -2.39 -36.64 4.51
C ILE A 372 -3.29 -36.26 3.34
N ARG A 373 -3.17 -35.03 2.85
CA ARG A 373 -3.83 -34.55 1.64
C ARG A 373 -2.83 -34.57 0.49
N HIS A 374 -2.98 -35.55 -0.39
CA HIS A 374 -2.03 -35.78 -1.48
C HIS A 374 -2.57 -35.24 -2.80
N TYR A 375 -1.82 -34.35 -3.43
CA TYR A 375 -2.09 -33.75 -4.74
C TYR A 375 -1.03 -34.20 -5.76
N TYR A 376 -1.45 -34.37 -7.01
CA TYR A 376 -0.56 -34.68 -8.14
C TYR A 376 -0.63 -33.53 -9.13
N LEU A 377 0.43 -32.73 -9.22
CA LEU A 377 0.46 -31.52 -10.04
C LEU A 377 1.52 -31.64 -11.13
N ALA A 378 1.24 -31.13 -12.32
CA ALA A 378 2.25 -30.98 -13.36
C ALA A 378 2.28 -29.55 -13.89
N ALA A 379 3.48 -29.06 -14.21
CA ALA A 379 3.66 -27.86 -15.01
C ALA A 379 3.55 -28.24 -16.49
N GLU A 380 2.63 -27.61 -17.22
CA GLU A 380 2.38 -27.89 -18.64
C GLU A 380 2.28 -26.61 -19.45
N GLU A 381 2.88 -26.63 -20.63
CA GLU A 381 2.80 -25.54 -21.60
C GLU A 381 1.44 -25.54 -22.31
N ILE A 382 0.85 -24.36 -22.44
CA ILE A 382 -0.42 -24.11 -23.14
C ILE A 382 -0.32 -22.83 -23.97
N ILE A 383 -1.21 -22.68 -24.95
CA ILE A 383 -1.50 -21.37 -25.53
C ILE A 383 -2.67 -20.78 -24.74
N TRP A 384 -2.45 -19.65 -24.10
CA TRP A 384 -3.43 -18.90 -23.35
C TRP A 384 -3.94 -17.72 -24.18
N ASN A 385 -5.25 -17.48 -24.16
CA ASN A 385 -5.88 -16.33 -24.81
C ASN A 385 -6.57 -15.49 -23.74
N TYR A 386 -6.12 -14.25 -23.56
CA TYR A 386 -6.62 -13.33 -22.54
C TYR A 386 -8.04 -12.80 -22.82
N GLY A 387 -8.47 -12.85 -24.08
CA GLY A 387 -9.76 -12.35 -24.57
C GLY A 387 -10.46 -13.36 -25.49
N PRO A 388 -10.86 -14.55 -25.00
CA PRO A 388 -11.37 -15.64 -25.84
C PRO A 388 -12.63 -15.30 -26.66
N SER A 389 -13.44 -14.31 -26.26
CA SER A 389 -14.60 -13.89 -27.06
C SER A 389 -14.26 -12.92 -28.20
N ALA A 390 -13.02 -12.39 -28.21
CA ALA A 390 -12.58 -11.27 -29.05
C ALA A 390 -13.41 -9.98 -28.89
N ILE A 391 -14.21 -9.86 -27.82
CA ILE A 391 -15.10 -8.73 -27.55
C ILE A 391 -14.78 -8.13 -26.18
N ASN A 392 -14.78 -6.79 -26.11
CA ASN A 392 -14.87 -6.06 -24.86
C ASN A 392 -16.33 -6.08 -24.39
N HIS A 393 -16.64 -6.85 -23.34
CA HIS A 393 -18.01 -7.03 -22.86
C HIS A 393 -18.62 -5.80 -22.18
N PHE A 394 -17.85 -4.73 -21.98
CA PHE A 394 -18.32 -3.47 -21.41
C PHE A 394 -18.75 -2.49 -22.50
N THR A 395 -18.00 -2.40 -23.60
CA THR A 395 -18.31 -1.51 -24.74
C THR A 395 -19.12 -2.20 -25.84
N GLY A 396 -19.04 -3.54 -25.91
CA GLY A 396 -19.64 -4.35 -26.98
C GLY A 396 -18.85 -4.34 -28.30
N GLN A 397 -17.66 -3.74 -28.31
CA GLN A 397 -16.78 -3.65 -29.48
C GLN A 397 -15.79 -4.81 -29.55
N GLN A 398 -15.17 -5.03 -30.72
CA GLN A 398 -14.12 -6.03 -30.88
C GLN A 398 -12.82 -5.55 -30.24
N LEU A 399 -12.08 -6.44 -29.59
CA LEU A 399 -10.87 -6.06 -28.83
C LEU A 399 -9.78 -5.39 -29.70
N ILE A 400 -9.71 -5.75 -30.98
CA ILE A 400 -8.73 -5.21 -31.93
C ILE A 400 -9.10 -3.82 -32.51
N ILE A 401 -10.32 -3.33 -32.26
CA ILE A 401 -10.82 -2.04 -32.78
C ILE A 401 -11.15 -1.08 -31.63
N ASP A 402 -11.55 -1.62 -30.48
CA ASP A 402 -11.85 -0.87 -29.27
C ASP A 402 -10.59 -0.13 -28.80
N SER A 403 -10.68 1.19 -28.63
CA SER A 403 -9.52 2.05 -28.40
C SER A 403 -8.79 1.75 -27.09
N GLU A 404 -9.48 1.21 -26.08
CA GLU A 404 -8.85 0.83 -24.81
C GLU A 404 -8.07 -0.48 -24.95
N SER A 405 -8.59 -1.45 -25.72
CA SER A 405 -7.99 -2.79 -25.80
C SER A 405 -7.09 -3.02 -27.01
N GLN A 406 -7.12 -2.15 -28.02
CA GLN A 406 -6.35 -2.32 -29.25
C GLN A 406 -4.85 -2.50 -28.96
N THR A 407 -4.29 -1.72 -28.02
CA THR A 407 -2.87 -1.77 -27.66
C THR A 407 -2.39 -3.19 -27.33
N PHE A 408 -3.19 -3.95 -26.58
CA PHE A 408 -2.85 -5.27 -26.06
C PHE A 408 -3.28 -6.44 -26.97
N PHE A 409 -4.27 -6.22 -27.85
CA PHE A 409 -4.87 -7.28 -28.65
C PHE A 409 -4.54 -7.20 -30.15
N GLU A 410 -4.05 -6.06 -30.63
CA GLU A 410 -3.60 -5.91 -32.02
C GLU A 410 -2.41 -6.84 -32.30
N GLN A 411 -2.54 -7.63 -33.37
CA GLN A 411 -1.48 -8.50 -33.86
C GLN A 411 -1.01 -7.99 -35.23
N ASN A 412 0.28 -7.64 -35.34
CA ASN A 412 0.86 -7.13 -36.58
C ASN A 412 2.36 -7.49 -36.69
N GLU A 413 3.13 -6.78 -37.52
CA GLU A 413 4.57 -7.05 -37.68
C GLU A 413 5.40 -6.76 -36.43
N LYS A 414 4.91 -5.88 -35.53
CA LYS A 414 5.58 -5.45 -34.31
C LYS A 414 4.92 -5.94 -33.01
N ARG A 415 3.68 -6.44 -33.03
CA ARG A 415 2.92 -6.81 -31.81
C ARG A 415 2.41 -8.24 -31.83
N ILE A 416 2.58 -8.95 -30.72
CA ILE A 416 2.22 -10.37 -30.54
C ILE A 416 0.70 -10.57 -30.55
N GLY A 417 -0.05 -9.63 -29.94
CA GLY A 417 -1.50 -9.68 -29.79
C GLY A 417 -1.96 -10.40 -28.53
N GLY A 418 -3.21 -10.84 -28.48
CA GLY A 418 -3.84 -11.31 -27.22
C GLY A 418 -3.63 -12.79 -26.84
N SER A 419 -2.71 -13.52 -27.48
CA SER A 419 -2.49 -14.96 -27.23
C SER A 419 -1.02 -15.30 -27.07
N TYR A 420 -0.69 -16.01 -25.99
CA TYR A 420 0.69 -16.29 -25.57
C TYR A 420 0.84 -17.76 -25.18
N LYS A 421 1.98 -18.35 -25.52
CA LYS A 421 2.49 -19.57 -24.91
C LYS A 421 2.88 -19.29 -23.47
N LYS A 422 2.32 -20.08 -22.56
CA LYS A 422 2.45 -19.97 -21.11
C LYS A 422 2.64 -21.35 -20.49
N VAL A 423 3.04 -21.40 -19.23
CA VAL A 423 3.07 -22.64 -18.44
C VAL A 423 2.10 -22.55 -17.27
N VAL A 424 1.35 -23.62 -17.00
CA VAL A 424 0.34 -23.65 -15.93
C VAL A 424 0.42 -24.92 -15.08
N TYR A 425 0.00 -24.82 -13.82
CA TYR A 425 -0.21 -25.99 -12.97
C TYR A 425 -1.52 -26.71 -13.32
N LYS A 426 -1.44 -28.01 -13.62
CA LYS A 426 -2.61 -28.88 -13.81
C LYS A 426 -2.66 -30.00 -12.78
N GLU A 427 -3.87 -30.33 -12.32
CA GLU A 427 -4.11 -31.42 -11.38
C GLU A 427 -4.33 -32.74 -12.13
N TYR A 428 -3.76 -33.82 -11.59
CA TYR A 428 -3.90 -35.19 -12.05
C TYR A 428 -4.52 -36.09 -10.96
N THR A 429 -5.06 -37.23 -11.38
CA THR A 429 -5.68 -38.18 -10.44
C THR A 429 -4.68 -38.94 -9.59
N ASP A 430 -3.48 -39.17 -10.10
CA ASP A 430 -2.45 -40.02 -9.50
C ASP A 430 -1.06 -39.75 -10.08
N GLY A 431 -0.04 -40.41 -9.53
CA GLY A 431 1.37 -40.23 -9.88
C GLY A 431 1.78 -40.78 -11.25
N THR A 432 0.86 -41.35 -12.04
CA THR A 432 1.15 -41.72 -13.43
C THR A 432 1.07 -40.52 -14.37
N PHE A 433 0.44 -39.42 -13.95
CA PHE A 433 0.23 -38.22 -14.76
C PHE A 433 -0.42 -38.51 -16.13
N THR A 434 -1.29 -39.51 -16.19
CA THR A 434 -1.98 -39.89 -17.43
C THR A 434 -3.37 -39.25 -17.53
N ASN A 435 -4.13 -39.24 -16.43
CA ASN A 435 -5.50 -38.71 -16.40
C ASN A 435 -5.54 -37.33 -15.73
N CYS A 436 -5.62 -36.27 -16.54
CA CYS A 436 -5.83 -34.91 -16.05
C CYS A 436 -7.21 -34.81 -15.40
N LYS A 437 -7.27 -34.27 -14.17
CA LYS A 437 -8.50 -34.11 -13.43
C LYS A 437 -9.26 -32.92 -14.00
N LYS A 438 -10.43 -33.20 -14.60
CA LYS A 438 -11.26 -32.16 -15.20
C LYS A 438 -11.74 -31.17 -14.15
N ARG A 439 -11.58 -29.87 -14.42
CA ARG A 439 -12.17 -28.81 -13.60
C ARG A 439 -13.70 -28.96 -13.60
N LEU A 440 -14.28 -28.89 -12.41
CA LEU A 440 -15.73 -28.85 -12.22
C LEU A 440 -16.26 -27.47 -12.62
N PRO A 441 -17.58 -27.31 -12.92
CA PRO A 441 -18.16 -26.00 -13.22
C PRO A 441 -17.89 -24.93 -12.16
N GLU A 442 -17.75 -25.34 -10.89
CA GLU A 442 -17.44 -24.42 -9.79
C GLU A 442 -16.02 -23.84 -9.86
N GLY A 443 -15.09 -24.54 -10.51
CA GLY A 443 -13.70 -24.11 -10.73
C GLY A 443 -13.45 -23.52 -12.12
N GLU A 444 -14.50 -23.28 -12.93
CA GLU A 444 -14.37 -22.66 -14.25
C GLU A 444 -13.71 -21.26 -14.14
N HIS A 445 -14.00 -20.54 -13.06
CA HIS A 445 -13.47 -19.21 -12.83
C HIS A 445 -11.95 -19.14 -12.61
N LEU A 446 -11.29 -20.26 -12.28
CA LEU A 446 -9.86 -20.25 -11.94
C LEU A 446 -8.97 -19.80 -13.10
N GLY A 447 -9.43 -19.92 -14.35
CA GLY A 447 -8.69 -19.42 -15.50
C GLY A 447 -7.27 -19.98 -15.56
N LEU A 448 -6.28 -19.09 -15.56
CA LEU A 448 -4.86 -19.45 -15.61
C LEU A 448 -4.34 -20.08 -14.30
N LEU A 449 -5.01 -19.85 -13.17
CA LEU A 449 -4.59 -20.36 -11.87
C LEU A 449 -4.49 -21.89 -11.83
N GLY A 450 -3.51 -22.38 -11.07
CA GLY A 450 -3.43 -23.77 -10.66
C GLY A 450 -4.64 -24.26 -9.85
N PRO A 451 -4.75 -25.58 -9.63
CA PRO A 451 -5.79 -26.14 -8.77
C PRO A 451 -5.67 -25.67 -7.32
N VAL A 452 -6.80 -25.57 -6.62
CA VAL A 452 -6.82 -25.15 -5.22
C VAL A 452 -6.28 -26.25 -4.30
N ILE A 453 -5.17 -25.97 -3.61
CA ILE A 453 -4.67 -26.83 -2.52
C ILE A 453 -5.39 -26.42 -1.24
N LYS A 454 -5.96 -27.37 -0.50
CA LYS A 454 -6.72 -27.09 0.73
C LYS A 454 -6.26 -28.00 1.85
N ALA A 455 -6.14 -27.47 3.06
CA ALA A 455 -5.81 -28.25 4.24
C ALA A 455 -6.45 -27.68 5.51
N GLU A 456 -6.60 -28.53 6.52
CA GLU A 456 -6.94 -28.09 7.87
C GLU A 456 -5.70 -28.12 8.78
N VAL A 457 -5.75 -27.35 9.86
CA VAL A 457 -4.80 -27.46 10.96
C VAL A 457 -4.76 -28.91 11.49
N GLY A 458 -3.56 -29.48 11.52
CA GLY A 458 -3.27 -30.88 11.83
C GLY A 458 -3.09 -31.79 10.62
N ASP A 459 -3.27 -31.29 9.39
CA ASP A 459 -3.04 -32.07 8.18
C ASP A 459 -1.58 -31.95 7.68
N ILE A 460 -1.15 -32.92 6.87
CA ILE A 460 0.06 -32.86 6.05
C ILE A 460 -0.37 -32.72 4.59
N ILE A 461 0.14 -31.68 3.91
CA ILE A 461 -0.02 -31.51 2.47
C ILE A 461 1.14 -32.23 1.79
N ARG A 462 0.83 -33.15 0.89
CA ARG A 462 1.82 -33.81 0.04
C ARG A 462 1.54 -33.45 -1.42
N VAL A 463 2.54 -32.96 -2.13
CA VAL A 463 2.40 -32.59 -3.54
C VAL A 463 3.44 -33.34 -4.36
N THR A 464 3.01 -34.32 -5.15
CA THR A 464 3.89 -34.92 -6.16
C THR A 464 3.81 -34.08 -7.42
N PHE A 465 4.89 -33.36 -7.68
CA PHE A 465 5.04 -32.47 -8.83
C PHE A 465 5.81 -33.15 -9.95
N LYS A 466 5.35 -33.01 -11.19
CA LYS A 466 6.08 -33.41 -12.39
C LYS A 466 6.26 -32.20 -13.31
N ASN A 467 7.49 -31.95 -13.74
CA ASN A 467 7.74 -30.89 -14.69
C ASN A 467 7.63 -31.42 -16.13
N ASN A 468 6.59 -31.01 -16.87
CA ASN A 468 6.45 -31.32 -18.30
C ASN A 468 6.77 -30.09 -19.20
N GLY A 469 7.23 -28.97 -18.63
CA GLY A 469 7.65 -27.80 -19.38
C GLY A 469 9.13 -27.86 -19.82
N SER A 470 9.56 -26.85 -20.58
CA SER A 470 10.92 -26.73 -21.12
C SER A 470 11.96 -26.15 -20.17
N HIS A 471 11.53 -25.48 -19.09
CA HIS A 471 12.40 -24.85 -18.09
C HIS A 471 12.31 -25.59 -16.75
N PRO A 472 13.35 -25.49 -15.89
CA PRO A 472 13.27 -26.01 -14.53
C PRO A 472 12.28 -25.18 -13.69
N PHE A 473 11.37 -25.86 -13.01
CA PHE A 473 10.32 -25.23 -12.19
C PHE A 473 10.28 -25.86 -10.80
N SER A 474 9.61 -25.22 -9.86
CA SER A 474 9.46 -25.70 -8.48
C SER A 474 8.03 -25.46 -7.98
N ILE A 475 7.76 -25.77 -6.71
CA ILE A 475 6.55 -25.33 -6.01
C ILE A 475 6.93 -24.80 -4.63
N GLN A 476 6.78 -23.49 -4.45
CA GLN A 476 7.01 -22.74 -3.23
C GLN A 476 5.66 -22.29 -2.62
N PRO A 477 5.32 -22.73 -1.41
CA PRO A 477 4.05 -22.35 -0.78
C PRO A 477 4.17 -21.17 0.20
N HIS A 478 3.14 -20.35 0.24
CA HIS A 478 2.86 -19.41 1.33
C HIS A 478 2.09 -20.10 2.49
N GLY A 479 2.25 -19.55 3.69
CA GLY A 479 1.39 -19.87 4.86
C GLY A 479 1.42 -21.32 5.38
N VAL A 480 2.47 -22.10 5.09
CA VAL A 480 2.63 -23.48 5.58
C VAL A 480 4.05 -23.74 6.07
N SER A 481 4.24 -24.75 6.93
CA SER A 481 5.55 -25.10 7.49
C SER A 481 6.24 -26.18 6.65
N TYR A 482 7.50 -25.97 6.29
CA TYR A 482 8.29 -26.92 5.52
C TYR A 482 9.76 -26.95 5.97
N SER A 483 10.38 -28.12 5.80
CA SER A 483 11.83 -28.28 6.01
C SER A 483 12.61 -27.68 4.84
N LYS A 484 13.90 -27.39 5.04
CA LYS A 484 14.81 -26.98 3.95
C LYS A 484 14.84 -27.91 2.74
N GLY A 485 14.72 -29.22 2.93
CA GLY A 485 14.64 -30.15 1.80
C GLY A 485 13.33 -30.06 0.98
N ASN A 486 12.33 -29.30 1.42
CA ASN A 486 11.03 -29.14 0.76
C ASN A 486 10.75 -27.68 0.35
N GLU A 487 11.77 -26.82 0.43
CA GLU A 487 11.71 -25.43 0.00
C GLU A 487 11.80 -25.36 -1.54
N GLY A 488 10.87 -24.63 -2.15
CA GLY A 488 10.78 -24.47 -3.61
C GLY A 488 11.58 -23.28 -4.14
N ALA A 489 12.06 -22.39 -3.27
CA ALA A 489 12.85 -21.22 -3.66
C ALA A 489 14.33 -21.59 -3.85
N LEU A 490 14.91 -21.19 -4.99
CA LEU A 490 16.32 -21.42 -5.30
C LEU A 490 17.17 -20.22 -4.84
N TYR A 491 18.09 -20.46 -3.89
CA TYR A 491 19.08 -19.48 -3.47
C TYR A 491 20.28 -20.16 -2.79
N HIS A 492 21.43 -19.49 -2.79
CA HIS A 492 22.58 -19.91 -2.01
C HIS A 492 22.51 -19.37 -0.58
N THR A 493 23.03 -20.17 0.35
CA THR A 493 23.16 -19.77 1.75
C THR A 493 24.58 -19.32 2.07
N ILE A 494 24.77 -18.56 3.15
CA ILE A 494 26.09 -18.04 3.55
C ILE A 494 27.05 -19.19 3.86
N SER A 495 26.54 -20.30 4.40
CA SER A 495 27.33 -21.50 4.69
C SER A 495 27.72 -22.33 3.46
N GLY A 496 27.21 -22.01 2.26
CA GLY A 496 27.56 -22.72 1.01
C GLY A 496 26.94 -24.12 0.89
N GLY A 497 25.70 -24.30 1.38
CA GLY A 497 24.96 -25.56 1.27
C GLY A 497 24.66 -25.97 -0.18
N THR A 498 24.50 -27.28 -0.41
CA THR A 498 24.00 -27.83 -1.68
C THR A 498 22.55 -27.42 -1.92
N GLU A 499 22.24 -26.98 -3.14
CA GLU A 499 20.90 -26.67 -3.62
C GLU A 499 19.92 -27.81 -3.35
N ALA A 500 18.73 -27.48 -2.87
CA ALA A 500 17.70 -28.48 -2.61
C ALA A 500 17.13 -28.97 -3.96
N PRO A 501 17.03 -30.30 -4.21
CA PRO A 501 16.35 -30.81 -5.40
C PRO A 501 14.89 -30.34 -5.54
N ALA A 502 14.30 -29.88 -4.44
CA ALA A 502 12.97 -29.29 -4.37
C ALA A 502 12.89 -27.89 -5.03
N SER A 503 13.97 -27.12 -5.04
CA SER A 503 13.97 -25.75 -5.60
C SER A 503 14.29 -25.69 -7.09
N HIS A 504 14.60 -26.84 -7.71
CA HIS A 504 15.00 -26.91 -9.11
C HIS A 504 14.61 -28.26 -9.74
N VAL A 505 13.33 -28.44 -10.09
CA VAL A 505 12.87 -29.68 -10.73
C VAL A 505 13.04 -29.57 -12.24
N SER A 506 14.06 -30.25 -12.78
CA SER A 506 14.40 -30.21 -14.21
C SER A 506 13.26 -30.72 -15.11
N PRO A 507 13.22 -30.31 -16.39
CA PRO A 507 12.28 -30.84 -17.38
C PRO A 507 12.24 -32.39 -17.41
N GLY A 508 11.03 -32.95 -17.33
CA GLY A 508 10.78 -34.39 -17.29
C GLY A 508 10.96 -35.06 -15.92
N ALA A 509 11.54 -34.37 -14.94
CA ALA A 509 11.73 -34.88 -13.58
C ALA A 509 10.45 -34.73 -12.72
N SER A 510 10.45 -35.40 -11.58
CA SER A 510 9.41 -35.27 -10.57
C SER A 510 10.00 -35.16 -9.17
N TYR A 511 9.30 -34.42 -8.31
CA TYR A 511 9.63 -34.23 -6.91
C TYR A 511 8.38 -34.38 -6.05
N THR A 512 8.50 -34.81 -4.79
CA THR A 512 7.37 -34.86 -3.87
C THR A 512 7.64 -33.99 -2.66
N TYR A 513 6.89 -32.88 -2.58
CA TYR A 513 6.91 -31.96 -1.46
C TYR A 513 6.06 -32.47 -0.31
N GLU A 514 6.50 -32.21 0.91
CA GLU A 514 5.73 -32.43 2.13
C GLU A 514 5.73 -31.16 3.00
N TRP A 515 4.54 -30.61 3.25
CA TRP A 515 4.31 -29.43 4.06
C TRP A 515 3.38 -29.74 5.23
N LYS A 516 3.65 -29.16 6.38
CA LYS A 516 2.89 -29.36 7.61
C LYS A 516 2.01 -28.14 7.88
N VAL A 517 0.78 -28.41 8.29
CA VAL A 517 -0.17 -27.38 8.69
C VAL A 517 -0.38 -27.45 10.19
N SER A 518 0.60 -26.96 10.94
CA SER A 518 0.56 -26.87 12.40
C SER A 518 -0.30 -25.68 12.87
N GLU A 519 -0.60 -25.62 14.18
CA GLU A 519 -1.46 -24.56 14.74
C GLU A 519 -0.85 -23.16 14.57
N ASP A 520 0.46 -23.04 14.53
CA ASP A 520 1.20 -21.80 14.36
C ASP A 520 1.13 -21.23 12.92
N VAL A 521 0.81 -22.03 11.91
CA VAL A 521 0.54 -21.53 10.54
C VAL A 521 -0.96 -21.42 10.23
N GLY A 522 -1.79 -21.93 11.15
CA GLY A 522 -3.25 -21.86 11.05
C GLY A 522 -3.84 -20.48 11.36
N PRO A 523 -5.15 -20.30 11.10
CA PRO A 523 -5.87 -19.07 11.44
C PRO A 523 -5.90 -18.83 12.95
N THR A 524 -5.69 -17.57 13.36
CA THR A 524 -5.85 -17.16 14.76
C THR A 524 -7.32 -17.14 15.17
N GLN A 525 -7.64 -16.66 16.38
CA GLN A 525 -9.03 -16.50 16.82
C GLN A 525 -9.75 -15.34 16.11
N GLU A 526 -9.04 -14.29 15.70
CA GLU A 526 -9.61 -13.13 15.02
C GLU A 526 -9.72 -13.31 13.51
N ASP A 527 -9.00 -14.30 12.97
CA ASP A 527 -9.05 -14.65 11.55
C ASP A 527 -10.37 -15.29 11.11
N PRO A 528 -10.66 -15.32 9.80
CA PRO A 528 -11.72 -16.16 9.24
C PRO A 528 -11.43 -17.66 9.45
N ASP A 529 -12.44 -18.50 9.21
CA ASP A 529 -12.29 -19.96 9.35
C ASP A 529 -11.24 -20.57 8.42
N CYS A 530 -10.95 -19.90 7.30
CA CYS A 530 -9.91 -20.27 6.35
C CYS A 530 -9.17 -19.03 5.87
N LEU A 531 -7.85 -19.15 5.76
CA LEU A 531 -6.95 -18.12 5.23
C LEU A 531 -6.53 -18.47 3.80
N THR A 532 -6.60 -17.47 2.93
CA THR A 532 -6.07 -17.53 1.57
C THR A 532 -4.55 -17.41 1.59
N TRP A 533 -3.89 -18.30 0.89
CA TRP A 533 -2.46 -18.26 0.56
C TRP A 533 -2.31 -18.54 -0.94
N LEU A 534 -1.08 -18.50 -1.43
CA LEU A 534 -0.73 -18.91 -2.79
C LEU A 534 0.42 -19.91 -2.77
N TYR A 535 0.59 -20.61 -3.89
CA TYR A 535 1.80 -21.35 -4.20
C TYR A 535 2.23 -21.00 -5.62
N TYR A 536 3.53 -20.95 -5.85
CA TYR A 536 4.11 -20.48 -7.11
C TYR A 536 5.40 -21.24 -7.41
N SER A 537 5.93 -21.14 -8.62
CA SER A 537 7.31 -21.60 -8.87
C SER A 537 8.28 -20.49 -8.49
N ALA A 538 9.35 -20.85 -7.80
CA ALA A 538 10.37 -19.94 -7.28
C ALA A 538 11.78 -20.43 -7.66
N THR A 539 11.91 -21.14 -8.78
CA THR A 539 13.22 -21.36 -9.41
C THR A 539 13.76 -20.02 -9.90
N ASP A 540 12.89 -19.24 -10.55
CA ASP A 540 13.05 -17.82 -10.86
C ASP A 540 11.68 -17.17 -10.59
N SER A 541 11.51 -16.56 -9.41
CA SER A 541 10.18 -16.11 -8.97
C SER A 541 9.56 -15.06 -9.88
N VAL A 542 10.37 -14.27 -10.59
CA VAL A 542 9.90 -13.20 -11.48
C VAL A 542 9.44 -13.80 -12.79
N LYS A 543 10.29 -14.62 -13.45
CA LYS A 543 9.94 -15.21 -14.75
C LYS A 543 8.89 -16.30 -14.65
N ASP A 544 8.97 -17.13 -13.62
CA ASP A 544 8.07 -18.27 -13.46
C ASP A 544 6.61 -17.83 -13.23
N THR A 545 6.39 -16.80 -12.43
CA THR A 545 5.05 -16.26 -12.14
C THR A 545 4.48 -15.56 -13.37
N ASN A 546 5.26 -14.72 -14.05
CA ASN A 546 4.85 -14.07 -15.30
C ASN A 546 4.58 -15.09 -16.43
N SER A 547 5.32 -16.20 -16.50
CA SER A 547 5.03 -17.31 -17.40
C SER A 547 3.76 -18.09 -17.06
N GLY A 548 3.24 -17.97 -15.83
CA GLY A 548 1.92 -18.46 -15.43
C GLY A 548 1.86 -19.45 -14.26
N LEU A 549 2.98 -19.73 -13.57
CA LEU A 549 3.03 -20.72 -12.49
C LEU A 549 2.61 -20.15 -11.13
N VAL A 550 1.30 -20.00 -10.95
CA VAL A 550 0.67 -19.59 -9.69
C VAL A 550 -0.59 -20.41 -9.44
N GLY A 551 -0.86 -20.74 -8.17
CA GLY A 551 -2.12 -21.34 -7.76
C GLY A 551 -2.51 -20.97 -6.31
N PRO A 552 -3.79 -21.08 -5.96
CA PRO A 552 -4.27 -20.75 -4.63
C PRO A 552 -4.07 -21.90 -3.63
N LEU A 553 -3.73 -21.55 -2.40
CA LEU A 553 -3.64 -22.45 -1.26
C LEU A 553 -4.60 -21.96 -0.16
N LEU A 554 -5.27 -22.88 0.53
CA LEU A 554 -6.21 -22.55 1.60
C LEU A 554 -5.90 -23.34 2.87
N VAL A 555 -5.66 -22.64 3.96
CA VAL A 555 -5.45 -23.23 5.29
C VAL A 555 -6.64 -22.89 6.18
N CYS A 556 -7.32 -23.93 6.67
CA CYS A 556 -8.54 -23.82 7.45
C CYS A 556 -8.36 -24.29 8.90
N ARG A 557 -9.20 -23.80 9.80
CA ARG A 557 -9.36 -24.38 11.13
C ARG A 557 -9.77 -25.85 11.04
N LYS A 558 -9.38 -26.63 12.06
CA LYS A 558 -9.73 -28.05 12.17
C LYS A 558 -11.24 -28.25 12.20
N GLY A 559 -11.74 -29.13 11.33
CA GLY A 559 -13.15 -29.46 11.20
C GLY A 559 -14.00 -28.47 10.39
N THR A 560 -13.42 -27.51 9.69
CA THR A 560 -14.14 -26.55 8.83
C THR A 560 -14.44 -27.10 7.44
N LEU A 561 -13.59 -27.96 6.90
CA LEU A 561 -13.75 -28.57 5.59
C LEU A 561 -14.63 -29.82 5.66
N LEU A 562 -15.50 -29.98 4.67
CA LEU A 562 -16.20 -31.24 4.41
C LEU A 562 -15.21 -32.25 3.78
N PRO A 563 -15.51 -33.57 3.79
CA PRO A 563 -14.70 -34.56 3.08
C PRO A 563 -14.50 -34.27 1.59
N SER A 564 -15.40 -33.49 0.98
CA SER A 564 -15.29 -33.00 -0.40
C SER A 564 -14.29 -31.85 -0.59
N GLY A 565 -13.74 -31.27 0.49
CA GLY A 565 -12.87 -30.09 0.46
C GLY A 565 -13.61 -28.74 0.40
N LYS A 566 -14.95 -28.75 0.46
CA LYS A 566 -15.76 -27.52 0.53
C LYS A 566 -15.82 -27.00 1.97
N GLN A 567 -15.75 -25.68 2.15
CA GLN A 567 -15.94 -25.05 3.46
C GLN A 567 -17.38 -25.24 3.98
N LYS A 568 -17.51 -25.56 5.28
CA LYS A 568 -18.82 -25.56 5.97
C LYS A 568 -19.36 -24.13 6.02
N ASN A 569 -20.69 -23.98 5.92
CA ASN A 569 -21.39 -22.69 5.98
C ASN A 569 -21.04 -21.67 4.87
N VAL A 570 -20.32 -22.09 3.84
CA VAL A 570 -20.03 -21.31 2.64
C VAL A 570 -20.71 -21.98 1.44
N ASP A 571 -21.53 -21.22 0.71
CA ASP A 571 -22.25 -21.74 -0.44
C ASP A 571 -21.38 -21.78 -1.69
N LYS A 572 -20.54 -20.73 -1.89
CA LYS A 572 -19.63 -20.58 -3.02
C LYS A 572 -18.29 -20.00 -2.58
N GLU A 573 -17.22 -20.51 -3.18
CA GLU A 573 -15.84 -20.05 -2.99
C GLU A 573 -15.33 -19.58 -4.37
N PHE A 574 -14.79 -18.37 -4.44
CA PHE A 574 -14.17 -17.82 -5.65
C PHE A 574 -12.73 -17.40 -5.34
N PHE A 575 -11.83 -17.65 -6.28
CA PHE A 575 -10.41 -17.26 -6.20
C PHE A 575 -10.12 -16.29 -7.33
N LEU A 576 -9.64 -15.09 -7.00
CA LEU A 576 -9.25 -14.06 -7.95
C LEU A 576 -7.78 -13.70 -7.72
N LEU A 577 -6.99 -13.84 -8.77
CA LEU A 577 -5.66 -13.28 -8.91
C LEU A 577 -5.77 -12.03 -9.77
N ALA A 578 -5.48 -10.88 -9.17
CA ALA A 578 -5.27 -9.63 -9.89
C ALA A 578 -3.75 -9.47 -10.08
N THR A 579 -3.33 -9.22 -11.31
CA THR A 579 -1.93 -8.99 -11.68
C THR A 579 -1.86 -8.46 -13.11
N VAL A 580 -0.87 -7.63 -13.38
CA VAL A 580 -0.39 -7.32 -14.72
C VAL A 580 0.58 -8.43 -15.13
N PHE A 581 0.13 -9.37 -15.97
CA PHE A 581 1.05 -10.37 -16.51
C PHE A 581 1.99 -9.70 -17.50
N ASP A 582 3.24 -9.50 -17.11
CA ASP A 582 4.27 -8.97 -17.99
C ASP A 582 4.86 -10.11 -18.83
N GLU A 583 4.37 -10.25 -20.07
CA GLU A 583 4.88 -11.28 -20.97
C GLU A 583 6.31 -11.00 -21.46
N ASN A 584 6.83 -9.78 -21.26
CA ASN A 584 8.24 -9.45 -21.52
C ASN A 584 9.18 -10.21 -20.56
N LEU A 585 8.71 -10.45 -19.34
CA LEU A 585 9.44 -11.20 -18.32
C LEU A 585 9.19 -12.72 -18.40
N SER A 586 8.37 -13.19 -19.34
CA SER A 586 8.09 -14.61 -19.52
C SER A 586 9.27 -15.37 -20.12
N TRP A 587 9.54 -16.59 -19.63
CA TRP A 587 10.46 -17.55 -20.26
C TRP A 587 10.17 -17.79 -21.75
N TYR A 588 8.92 -17.59 -22.17
CA TYR A 588 8.44 -17.88 -23.51
C TYR A 588 8.34 -16.65 -24.41
N LEU A 589 8.89 -15.48 -24.03
CA LEU A 589 8.84 -14.29 -24.89
C LEU A 589 9.37 -14.57 -26.30
N ASP A 590 10.54 -15.22 -26.41
CA ASP A 590 11.14 -15.57 -27.71
C ASP A 590 10.30 -16.57 -28.50
N ASP A 591 9.74 -17.57 -27.83
CA ASP A 591 8.82 -18.52 -28.44
C ASP A 591 7.57 -17.79 -28.96
N ASN A 592 7.03 -16.83 -28.20
CA ASN A 592 5.85 -16.05 -28.56
C ASN A 592 6.11 -15.13 -29.75
N ILE A 593 7.25 -14.44 -29.77
CA ILE A 593 7.72 -13.65 -30.91
C ILE A 593 7.74 -14.52 -32.17
N LEU A 594 8.37 -15.71 -32.10
CA LEU A 594 8.48 -16.62 -33.24
C LEU A 594 7.15 -17.24 -33.68
N MET A 595 6.22 -17.49 -32.73
CA MET A 595 4.93 -18.13 -33.01
C MET A 595 3.90 -17.16 -33.58
N PHE A 596 3.89 -15.91 -33.12
CA PHE A 596 2.79 -14.98 -33.35
C PHE A 596 3.16 -13.75 -34.18
N LEU A 597 4.43 -13.32 -34.23
CA LEU A 597 4.82 -12.22 -35.12
C LEU A 597 4.96 -12.67 -36.56
N ILE A 598 4.61 -11.77 -37.48
CA ILE A 598 4.77 -11.98 -38.92
C ILE A 598 6.25 -11.90 -39.31
N ASN A 599 7.00 -10.94 -38.74
CA ASN A 599 8.42 -10.69 -39.02
C ASN A 599 9.26 -10.69 -37.72
N PRO A 600 9.56 -11.86 -37.13
CA PRO A 600 10.17 -11.94 -35.80
C PRO A 600 11.63 -11.46 -35.70
N ASN A 601 12.34 -11.28 -36.82
CA ASN A 601 13.77 -10.95 -36.80
C ASN A 601 14.07 -9.45 -36.64
N ASP A 602 13.06 -8.59 -36.79
CA ASP A 602 13.22 -7.13 -36.80
C ASP A 602 12.60 -6.47 -35.55
N ILE A 603 12.22 -7.26 -34.54
CA ILE A 603 11.59 -6.73 -33.32
C ILE A 603 12.65 -6.18 -32.35
N ASP A 604 12.41 -4.96 -31.89
CA ASP A 604 13.14 -4.37 -30.78
C ASP A 604 12.38 -4.66 -29.49
N LYS A 605 13.04 -5.30 -28.52
CA LYS A 605 12.43 -5.66 -27.23
C LYS A 605 12.48 -4.51 -26.23
N GLU A 606 13.33 -3.52 -26.48
CA GLU A 606 13.48 -2.33 -25.65
C GLU A 606 12.53 -1.19 -26.08
N ASP A 607 11.76 -1.40 -27.16
CA ASP A 607 10.72 -0.48 -27.61
C ASP A 607 9.57 -0.45 -26.58
N GLU A 608 9.30 0.72 -26.01
CA GLU A 608 8.27 0.92 -24.97
C GLU A 608 6.88 0.48 -25.46
N ASP A 609 6.53 0.80 -26.70
CA ASP A 609 5.25 0.41 -27.32
C ASP A 609 5.10 -1.12 -27.44
N PHE A 610 6.21 -1.83 -27.68
CA PHE A 610 6.24 -3.29 -27.68
C PHE A 610 6.06 -3.84 -26.26
N GLN A 611 6.82 -3.32 -25.29
CA GLN A 611 6.73 -3.75 -23.90
C GLN A 611 5.32 -3.55 -23.35
N GLU A 612 4.72 -2.37 -23.58
CA GLU A 612 3.35 -2.05 -23.16
C GLU A 612 2.32 -2.97 -23.79
N SER A 613 2.48 -3.33 -25.07
CA SER A 613 1.57 -4.27 -25.75
C SER A 613 1.54 -5.67 -25.12
N ASN A 614 2.56 -6.01 -24.34
CA ASN A 614 2.75 -7.30 -23.68
C ASN A 614 2.40 -7.28 -22.18
N LYS A 615 1.96 -6.14 -21.62
CA LYS A 615 1.51 -5.99 -20.22
C LYS A 615 0.02 -6.29 -20.09
N MET A 616 -0.31 -7.53 -19.73
CA MET A 616 -1.69 -8.04 -19.76
C MET A 616 -2.41 -7.87 -18.41
N HIS A 617 -3.08 -6.72 -18.23
CA HIS A 617 -3.85 -6.32 -17.06
C HIS A 617 -5.08 -7.21 -16.80
N SER A 618 -4.95 -8.26 -15.98
CA SER A 618 -5.93 -9.35 -15.97
C SER A 618 -6.43 -9.75 -14.58
N ILE A 619 -7.61 -10.39 -14.56
CA ILE A 619 -8.09 -11.16 -13.41
C ILE A 619 -8.15 -12.63 -13.82
N ASN A 620 -7.42 -13.50 -13.11
CA ASN A 620 -7.23 -14.93 -13.43
C ASN A 620 -6.76 -15.21 -14.88
N GLY A 621 -6.07 -14.25 -15.51
CA GLY A 621 -5.64 -14.34 -16.91
C GLY A 621 -6.70 -13.91 -17.93
N TYR A 622 -7.84 -13.34 -17.52
CA TYR A 622 -8.83 -12.80 -18.45
C TYR A 622 -8.93 -11.27 -18.37
N MET A 623 -9.28 -10.64 -19.49
CA MET A 623 -9.40 -9.18 -19.64
C MET A 623 -10.78 -8.78 -20.21
N TYR A 624 -11.17 -7.53 -20.03
CA TYR A 624 -12.34 -6.89 -20.67
C TYR A 624 -13.66 -7.68 -20.57
N GLY A 625 -13.92 -8.31 -19.41
CA GLY A 625 -15.17 -9.02 -19.12
C GLY A 625 -15.26 -10.45 -19.64
N ASN A 626 -14.14 -11.03 -20.09
CA ASN A 626 -14.10 -12.40 -20.62
C ASN A 626 -14.09 -13.51 -19.56
N GLN A 627 -13.98 -13.17 -18.27
CA GLN A 627 -13.93 -14.12 -17.16
C GLN A 627 -15.22 -14.96 -17.04
N PRO A 628 -15.15 -16.29 -17.16
CA PRO A 628 -16.30 -17.17 -16.94
C PRO A 628 -16.47 -17.56 -15.47
N GLY A 629 -17.60 -18.20 -15.16
CA GLY A 629 -17.79 -18.95 -13.90
C GLY A 629 -18.12 -18.15 -12.64
N LEU A 630 -18.18 -16.81 -12.68
CA LEU A 630 -18.53 -15.96 -11.54
C LEU A 630 -20.05 -15.85 -11.34
N GLU A 631 -20.70 -16.96 -11.02
CA GLU A 631 -22.15 -17.02 -10.80
C GLU A 631 -22.54 -17.51 -9.41
N MET A 632 -23.44 -16.79 -8.75
CA MET A 632 -23.93 -17.11 -7.40
C MET A 632 -25.43 -16.82 -7.25
N CYS A 633 -26.02 -17.30 -6.16
CA CYS A 633 -27.41 -17.02 -5.84
C CYS A 633 -27.54 -15.87 -4.82
N LYS A 634 -28.57 -15.05 -4.99
CA LYS A 634 -28.95 -14.04 -4.00
C LYS A 634 -29.12 -14.69 -2.63
N GLY A 635 -28.47 -14.11 -1.62
CA GLY A 635 -28.48 -14.62 -0.26
C GLY A 635 -27.43 -15.67 0.08
N ASN A 636 -26.65 -16.14 -0.89
CA ASN A 636 -25.56 -17.06 -0.60
C ASN A 636 -24.54 -16.45 0.36
N THR A 637 -23.89 -17.30 1.16
CA THR A 637 -22.64 -16.93 1.82
C THR A 637 -21.50 -17.24 0.87
N VAL A 638 -20.83 -16.20 0.38
CA VAL A 638 -19.77 -16.30 -0.63
C VAL A 638 -18.44 -15.91 -0.01
N SER A 639 -17.45 -16.78 -0.15
CA SER A 639 -16.06 -16.52 0.25
C SER A 639 -15.24 -16.15 -0.99
N TRP A 640 -14.73 -14.92 -1.00
CA TRP A 640 -13.81 -14.43 -2.02
C TRP A 640 -12.38 -14.52 -1.49
N HIS A 641 -11.55 -15.22 -2.23
CA HIS A 641 -10.13 -15.43 -1.96
C HIS A 641 -9.36 -14.61 -2.98
N LEU A 642 -8.71 -13.55 -2.52
CA LEU A 642 -8.11 -12.53 -3.39
C LEU A 642 -6.59 -12.59 -3.24
N ILE A 643 -5.88 -12.49 -4.36
CA ILE A 643 -4.43 -12.67 -4.47
C ILE A 643 -3.90 -11.54 -5.37
N GLY A 644 -2.83 -10.87 -4.94
CA GLY A 644 -2.04 -9.94 -5.76
C GLY A 644 -0.65 -10.50 -6.06
N LEU A 645 -0.12 -10.23 -7.26
CA LEU A 645 1.24 -10.56 -7.70
C LEU A 645 1.73 -9.49 -8.69
N GLY A 646 3.04 -9.37 -8.86
CA GLY A 646 3.65 -8.56 -9.92
C GLY A 646 4.71 -7.58 -9.41
N SER A 647 4.79 -6.40 -10.01
CA SER A 647 5.80 -5.38 -9.72
C SER A 647 5.23 -4.20 -8.92
N GLU A 648 5.95 -3.06 -8.89
CA GLU A 648 5.55 -1.88 -8.10
C GLU A 648 4.27 -1.23 -8.61
N VAL A 649 3.93 -1.43 -9.89
CA VAL A 649 2.67 -0.97 -10.50
C VAL A 649 1.45 -1.77 -10.05
N ASP A 650 1.63 -2.99 -9.50
CA ASP A 650 0.54 -3.89 -9.09
C ASP A 650 -0.12 -3.48 -7.76
N ILE A 651 -0.60 -2.24 -7.69
CA ILE A 651 -1.47 -1.70 -6.65
C ILE A 651 -2.91 -1.81 -7.13
N HIS A 652 -3.64 -2.82 -6.66
CA HIS A 652 -4.99 -3.09 -7.15
C HIS A 652 -6.08 -2.71 -6.13
N GLY A 653 -6.95 -1.77 -6.48
CA GLY A 653 -8.21 -1.54 -5.75
C GLY A 653 -9.36 -2.40 -6.29
N ILE A 654 -9.47 -3.67 -5.89
CA ILE A 654 -10.50 -4.59 -6.39
C ILE A 654 -11.88 -4.26 -5.79
N TYR A 655 -12.71 -3.59 -6.58
CA TYR A 655 -14.05 -3.13 -6.26
C TYR A 655 -15.14 -4.08 -6.77
N PHE A 656 -16.12 -4.37 -5.91
CA PHE A 656 -17.33 -5.11 -6.25
C PHE A 656 -18.52 -4.17 -6.30
N SER A 657 -19.03 -3.89 -7.50
CA SER A 657 -20.14 -2.95 -7.63
C SER A 657 -21.40 -3.46 -6.95
N GLU A 658 -22.17 -2.54 -6.34
CA GLU A 658 -23.42 -2.76 -5.58
C GLU A 658 -23.34 -3.57 -4.28
N ASN A 659 -22.45 -4.56 -4.14
CA ASN A 659 -22.41 -5.45 -2.97
C ASN A 659 -21.19 -5.18 -2.09
N THR A 660 -21.36 -5.30 -0.77
CA THR A 660 -20.28 -5.14 0.22
C THR A 660 -19.89 -6.48 0.85
N PHE A 661 -18.67 -6.57 1.34
CA PHE A 661 -18.14 -7.73 2.05
C PHE A 661 -17.59 -7.35 3.44
N LEU A 662 -17.35 -8.35 4.29
CA LEU A 662 -16.58 -8.20 5.52
C LEU A 662 -15.19 -8.77 5.29
N THR A 663 -14.17 -8.05 5.74
CA THR A 663 -12.79 -8.52 5.85
C THR A 663 -12.16 -7.91 7.10
N LYS A 664 -11.36 -8.66 7.85
CA LYS A 664 -10.73 -8.22 9.11
C LYS A 664 -11.67 -7.42 10.05
N GLY A 665 -12.93 -7.86 10.14
CA GLY A 665 -13.98 -7.24 10.98
C GLY A 665 -14.63 -5.96 10.43
N THR A 666 -14.14 -5.40 9.33
CA THR A 666 -14.61 -4.14 8.74
C THR A 666 -15.41 -4.35 7.45
N ARG A 667 -16.27 -3.38 7.13
CA ARG A 667 -17.15 -3.37 5.97
C ARG A 667 -16.51 -2.58 4.83
N ARG A 668 -16.28 -3.24 3.70
CA ARG A 668 -15.76 -2.62 2.48
C ARG A 668 -16.50 -3.16 1.25
N ASP A 669 -16.38 -2.49 0.12
CA ASP A 669 -16.70 -3.01 -1.22
C ASP A 669 -15.48 -3.03 -2.14
N THR A 670 -14.39 -2.39 -1.72
CA THR A 670 -13.09 -2.39 -2.37
C THR A 670 -12.03 -2.92 -1.43
N THR A 671 -11.07 -3.67 -1.96
CA THR A 671 -9.88 -4.07 -1.20
C THR A 671 -8.63 -3.86 -2.03
N ASN A 672 -7.57 -3.48 -1.33
CA ASN A 672 -6.26 -3.30 -1.95
C ASN A 672 -5.50 -4.62 -1.94
N LEU A 673 -4.84 -4.92 -3.06
CA LEU A 673 -3.91 -6.04 -3.22
C LEU A 673 -2.60 -5.50 -3.78
N PHE A 674 -1.50 -6.08 -3.31
CA PHE A 674 -0.12 -5.83 -3.70
C PHE A 674 0.59 -7.16 -4.01
N PRO A 675 1.80 -7.17 -4.58
CA PRO A 675 2.51 -8.41 -4.87
C PRO A 675 2.63 -9.33 -3.65
N HIS A 676 2.29 -10.61 -3.82
CA HIS A 676 2.30 -11.65 -2.78
C HIS A 676 1.41 -11.35 -1.56
N THR A 677 0.39 -10.51 -1.72
CA THR A 677 -0.63 -10.31 -0.68
C THR A 677 -1.85 -11.16 -0.95
N THR A 678 -2.48 -11.62 0.14
CA THR A 678 -3.68 -12.43 0.08
C THR A 678 -4.74 -11.92 1.05
N LEU A 679 -6.00 -12.11 0.68
CA LEU A 679 -7.14 -11.74 1.51
C LEU A 679 -8.26 -12.77 1.40
N THR A 680 -9.02 -12.89 2.48
CA THR A 680 -10.31 -13.59 2.48
C THR A 680 -11.42 -12.60 2.83
N ALA A 681 -12.40 -12.46 1.94
CA ALA A 681 -13.54 -11.57 2.10
C ALA A 681 -14.86 -12.35 2.07
N ILE A 682 -15.75 -12.08 3.01
CA ILE A 682 -17.05 -12.75 3.11
C ILE A 682 -18.17 -11.82 2.64
N MET A 683 -18.85 -12.20 1.57
CA MET A 683 -19.95 -11.46 0.95
C MET A 683 -21.27 -12.20 1.10
N LYS A 684 -22.37 -11.46 1.27
CA LYS A 684 -23.74 -11.97 1.14
C LYS A 684 -24.52 -11.11 0.14
N PRO A 685 -24.59 -11.49 -1.14
CA PRO A 685 -25.16 -10.63 -2.17
C PRO A 685 -26.67 -10.49 -1.98
N ASP A 686 -27.15 -9.25 -1.99
CA ASP A 686 -28.53 -8.90 -1.64
C ASP A 686 -29.32 -8.20 -2.78
N SER A 687 -28.64 -8.00 -3.91
CA SER A 687 -29.18 -7.47 -5.17
C SER A 687 -29.09 -8.52 -6.28
N GLU A 688 -30.12 -8.63 -7.10
CA GLU A 688 -30.14 -9.51 -8.29
C GLU A 688 -29.65 -8.69 -9.49
N GLY A 689 -28.82 -9.27 -10.34
CA GLY A 689 -28.27 -8.57 -11.49
C GLY A 689 -26.93 -9.12 -11.98
N VAL A 690 -26.36 -8.39 -12.94
CA VAL A 690 -24.98 -8.55 -13.39
C VAL A 690 -24.24 -7.30 -12.93
N PHE A 691 -23.18 -7.52 -12.18
CA PHE A 691 -22.38 -6.48 -11.54
C PHE A 691 -20.93 -6.63 -11.97
N ASP A 692 -20.11 -5.64 -11.65
CA ASP A 692 -18.74 -5.55 -12.08
C ASP A 692 -17.81 -5.87 -10.89
N VAL A 693 -16.76 -6.63 -11.16
CA VAL A 693 -15.58 -6.75 -10.29
C VAL A 693 -14.40 -6.21 -11.07
N GLU A 694 -13.84 -5.11 -10.60
CA GLU A 694 -12.92 -4.27 -11.40
C GLU A 694 -11.87 -3.65 -10.50
N CYS A 695 -10.71 -3.34 -11.07
CA CYS A 695 -9.71 -2.54 -10.40
C CYS A 695 -10.07 -1.04 -10.50
N LEU A 696 -9.96 -0.30 -9.41
CA LEU A 696 -10.18 1.16 -9.39
C LEU A 696 -8.94 1.97 -9.78
N THR A 697 -7.76 1.36 -9.75
CA THR A 697 -6.54 1.92 -10.32
C THR A 697 -6.76 2.16 -11.81
N THR A 698 -6.57 3.40 -12.25
CA THR A 698 -7.01 3.88 -13.56
C THR A 698 -6.44 3.07 -14.72
N ASP A 699 -5.12 2.87 -14.78
CA ASP A 699 -4.48 2.22 -15.91
C ASP A 699 -4.85 0.74 -15.96
N HIS A 700 -4.92 0.07 -14.81
CA HIS A 700 -5.47 -1.29 -14.72
C HIS A 700 -6.90 -1.39 -15.28
N TYR A 701 -7.78 -0.43 -14.96
CA TYR A 701 -9.16 -0.43 -15.46
C TYR A 701 -9.23 -0.25 -16.99
N THR A 702 -8.46 0.70 -17.51
CA THR A 702 -8.37 1.01 -18.94
C THR A 702 -7.72 -0.17 -19.70
N GLY A 703 -6.65 -0.72 -19.15
CA GLY A 703 -5.91 -1.90 -19.62
C GLY A 703 -6.70 -3.21 -19.56
N GLY A 704 -7.89 -3.23 -18.93
CA GLY A 704 -8.84 -4.34 -19.06
C GLY A 704 -9.01 -5.21 -17.82
N MET A 705 -8.51 -4.81 -16.65
CA MET A 705 -8.70 -5.48 -15.36
C MET A 705 -10.11 -5.25 -14.79
N LYS A 706 -11.12 -5.68 -15.56
CA LYS A 706 -12.55 -5.53 -15.28
C LYS A 706 -13.32 -6.76 -15.75
N GLN A 707 -14.11 -7.33 -14.84
CA GLN A 707 -14.88 -8.56 -15.05
C GLN A 707 -16.31 -8.42 -14.56
N LYS A 708 -17.16 -9.39 -14.90
CA LYS A 708 -18.58 -9.41 -14.49
C LYS A 708 -18.86 -10.58 -13.57
N TYR A 709 -19.66 -10.35 -12.53
CA TYR A 709 -20.22 -11.41 -11.69
C TYR A 709 -21.75 -11.33 -11.69
N LYS A 710 -22.40 -12.49 -11.60
CA LYS A 710 -23.85 -12.62 -11.76
C LYS A 710 -24.51 -13.17 -10.51
N VAL A 711 -25.49 -12.44 -10.00
CA VAL A 711 -26.32 -12.85 -8.87
C VAL A 711 -27.71 -13.23 -9.36
N LYS A 712 -28.04 -14.52 -9.30
CA LYS A 712 -29.33 -15.09 -9.73
C LYS A 712 -30.32 -15.21 -8.58
N LYS A 713 -31.61 -15.13 -8.89
CA LYS A 713 -32.68 -15.51 -7.95
C LYS A 713 -32.91 -17.03 -7.99
N CYS A 714 -32.36 -17.75 -7.01
CA CYS A 714 -32.44 -19.22 -6.94
C CYS A 714 -33.54 -19.75 -6.00
N SER A 715 -34.05 -18.94 -5.07
CA SER A 715 -35.12 -19.31 -4.13
C SER A 715 -36.31 -18.35 -4.23
N GLN A 716 -37.53 -18.89 -4.13
CA GLN A 716 -38.79 -18.12 -4.12
C GLN A 716 -39.10 -17.51 -2.74
N TRP A 717 -38.48 -18.00 -1.66
CA TRP A 717 -38.81 -17.65 -0.27
C TRP A 717 -37.86 -16.59 0.30
N TYR A 718 -37.69 -15.47 -0.41
CA TYR A 718 -37.00 -14.31 0.12
C TYR A 718 -38.02 -13.23 0.49
N LEU A 719 -38.29 -13.06 1.78
CA LEU A 719 -39.01 -11.90 2.29
C LEU A 719 -38.10 -10.68 2.20
N PRO A 720 -38.52 -9.56 1.58
CA PRO A 720 -37.78 -8.31 1.63
C PRO A 720 -37.71 -7.84 3.09
N SER A 721 -36.55 -7.95 3.72
CA SER A 721 -36.41 -7.72 5.17
C SER A 721 -36.27 -6.24 5.56
N SER A 722 -36.14 -5.31 4.61
CA SER A 722 -35.76 -3.92 4.91
C SER A 722 -36.90 -2.95 4.62
N LEU A 723 -37.53 -2.43 5.69
CA LEU A 723 -38.42 -1.27 5.64
C LEU A 723 -37.57 0.01 5.68
N TYR A 724 -37.54 0.77 4.58
CA TYR A 724 -36.88 2.07 4.51
C TYR A 724 -37.88 3.16 4.92
N LEU A 725 -37.88 3.50 6.20
CA LEU A 725 -38.91 4.34 6.81
C LEU A 725 -38.59 5.84 6.72
N HIS A 726 -37.34 6.23 6.47
CA HIS A 726 -36.88 7.62 6.49
C HIS A 726 -36.30 7.97 5.12
N GLU A 727 -36.74 9.10 4.56
CA GLU A 727 -36.29 9.60 3.27
C GLU A 727 -35.51 10.90 3.45
N LYS A 728 -34.31 10.97 2.87
CA LYS A 728 -33.49 12.18 2.81
C LYS A 728 -33.31 12.58 1.36
N THR A 729 -33.57 13.84 1.04
CA THR A 729 -33.44 14.34 -0.33
C THR A 729 -32.31 15.35 -0.43
N TYR A 730 -31.43 15.18 -1.41
CA TYR A 730 -30.38 16.14 -1.75
C TYR A 730 -30.58 16.63 -3.19
N TYR A 731 -30.35 17.92 -3.42
CA TYR A 731 -30.38 18.53 -4.76
C TYR A 731 -28.94 18.83 -5.16
N ILE A 732 -28.41 18.07 -6.10
CA ILE A 732 -26.99 18.14 -6.50
C ILE A 732 -26.94 18.44 -8.00
N ALA A 733 -26.00 19.29 -8.43
CA ALA A 733 -25.72 19.46 -9.84
C ALA A 733 -24.24 19.27 -10.15
N ALA A 734 -23.95 18.77 -11.35
CA ALA A 734 -22.61 18.85 -11.94
C ALA A 734 -22.49 20.21 -12.64
N VAL A 735 -21.51 21.02 -12.23
CA VAL A 735 -21.28 22.38 -12.74
C VAL A 735 -19.85 22.53 -13.23
N GLU A 736 -19.68 23.18 -14.38
CA GLU A 736 -18.35 23.52 -14.91
C GLU A 736 -17.85 24.81 -14.24
N VAL A 737 -16.60 24.80 -13.79
CA VAL A 737 -15.95 25.90 -13.06
C VAL A 737 -14.50 26.07 -13.52
N GLU A 738 -13.96 27.29 -13.40
CA GLU A 738 -12.51 27.48 -13.36
C GLU A 738 -12.02 27.05 -11.97
N TRP A 739 -11.10 26.10 -11.94
CA TRP A 739 -10.45 25.58 -10.75
C TRP A 739 -8.99 26.01 -10.74
N ASP A 740 -8.54 26.54 -9.62
CA ASP A 740 -7.15 26.92 -9.41
C ASP A 740 -6.58 26.06 -8.27
N TYR A 741 -5.59 25.23 -8.59
CA TYR A 741 -4.95 24.32 -7.64
C TYR A 741 -4.05 25.06 -6.63
N SER A 742 -3.44 26.17 -7.05
CA SER A 742 -2.57 26.99 -6.21
C SER A 742 -2.80 28.49 -6.46
N PRO A 743 -3.91 29.05 -5.92
CA PRO A 743 -4.22 30.47 -6.06
C PRO A 743 -3.14 31.40 -5.45
N ASN A 744 -2.36 30.91 -4.48
CA ASN A 744 -1.30 31.64 -3.82
C ASN A 744 -0.05 30.77 -3.63
N ARG A 745 1.09 31.20 -4.16
CA ARG A 745 2.40 30.52 -4.05
C ARG A 745 3.28 31.05 -2.91
N THR A 746 2.78 31.95 -2.05
CA THR A 746 3.57 32.50 -0.93
C THR A 746 4.01 31.40 0.04
N TRP A 747 3.10 30.48 0.37
CA TRP A 747 3.39 29.36 1.27
C TRP A 747 4.48 28.45 0.67
N GLU A 748 4.36 28.11 -0.62
CA GLU A 748 5.36 27.33 -1.36
C GLU A 748 6.74 27.99 -1.35
N HIS A 749 6.82 29.28 -1.69
CA HIS A 749 8.10 30.00 -1.72
C HIS A 749 8.75 30.12 -0.35
N GLU A 750 7.96 30.25 0.73
CA GLU A 750 8.48 30.22 2.11
C GLU A 750 8.93 28.80 2.51
N ARG A 751 8.18 27.75 2.12
CA ARG A 751 8.52 26.34 2.37
C ARG A 751 9.85 25.92 1.73
N HIS A 752 10.13 26.44 0.54
CA HIS A 752 11.31 26.09 -0.25
C HIS A 752 12.35 27.23 -0.32
N GLU A 753 12.43 28.09 0.69
CA GLU A 753 13.35 29.25 0.68
C GLU A 753 14.84 28.88 0.58
N PHE A 754 15.20 27.62 0.91
CA PHE A 754 16.55 27.10 0.81
C PHE A 754 16.88 26.43 -0.52
N HIS A 755 15.92 26.36 -1.46
CA HIS A 755 16.14 25.83 -2.80
C HIS A 755 16.47 26.96 -3.77
N GLU A 756 17.29 26.65 -4.79
CA GLU A 756 17.51 27.58 -5.92
C GLU A 756 16.25 27.74 -6.76
N GLU A 757 15.52 26.63 -6.97
CA GLU A 757 14.24 26.59 -7.66
C GLU A 757 13.21 25.77 -6.86
N SER A 758 11.95 26.20 -6.90
CA SER A 758 10.88 25.50 -6.19
C SER A 758 10.55 24.17 -6.88
N PRO A 759 10.43 23.05 -6.13
CA PRO A 759 9.94 21.79 -6.67
C PRO A 759 8.54 21.89 -7.29
N GLY A 760 7.74 22.89 -6.93
CA GLY A 760 6.42 23.15 -7.54
C GLY A 760 6.45 23.77 -8.94
N ASN A 761 7.64 24.16 -9.45
CA ASN A 761 7.78 24.83 -10.74
C ASN A 761 7.27 24.02 -11.95
N PRO A 762 7.58 22.71 -12.09
CA PRO A 762 7.10 21.90 -13.22
C PRO A 762 5.57 21.90 -13.37
N PHE A 763 4.84 22.00 -12.26
CA PHE A 763 3.37 21.94 -12.24
C PHE A 763 2.69 23.31 -12.31
N LEU A 764 3.32 24.35 -11.74
CA LEU A 764 2.67 25.65 -11.52
C LEU A 764 3.13 26.75 -12.47
N ASN A 765 4.32 26.61 -13.07
CA ASN A 765 4.85 27.64 -13.96
C ASN A 765 4.14 27.61 -15.32
N LYS A 766 3.83 28.81 -15.81
CA LYS A 766 3.32 29.02 -17.17
C LYS A 766 4.49 29.33 -18.08
N GLU A 767 5.14 28.30 -18.58
CA GLU A 767 6.10 28.46 -19.69
C GLU A 767 5.34 28.59 -21.02
N GLU A 768 6.05 28.58 -22.16
CA GLU A 768 5.42 28.76 -23.47
C GLU A 768 4.36 27.68 -23.78
N LYS A 769 4.60 26.42 -23.38
CA LYS A 769 3.74 25.26 -23.67
C LYS A 769 2.80 24.86 -22.51
N PHE A 770 3.19 25.08 -21.24
CA PHE A 770 2.44 24.59 -20.07
C PHE A 770 1.18 25.39 -19.71
N ILE A 771 0.25 24.75 -19.01
CA ILE A 771 -1.05 25.31 -18.61
C ILE A 771 -0.94 26.13 -17.30
N GLY A 772 -0.15 25.63 -16.34
CA GLY A 772 0.01 26.17 -14.97
C GLY A 772 -1.19 25.83 -14.08
N SER A 773 -1.40 26.54 -12.97
CA SER A 773 -2.31 26.11 -11.89
C SER A 773 -3.82 26.12 -12.17
N LYS A 774 -4.29 26.63 -13.32
CA LYS A 774 -5.70 26.90 -13.61
C LYS A 774 -6.26 26.01 -14.70
N TYR A 775 -7.35 25.31 -14.38
CA TYR A 775 -8.01 24.37 -15.28
C TYR A 775 -9.52 24.55 -15.20
N LYS A 776 -10.20 24.42 -16.33
CA LYS A 776 -11.63 24.19 -16.36
C LYS A 776 -11.90 22.77 -15.90
N LYS A 777 -12.79 22.63 -14.93
CA LYS A 777 -13.19 21.36 -14.30
C LYS A 777 -14.70 21.26 -14.18
N VAL A 778 -15.21 20.08 -13.86
CA VAL A 778 -16.61 19.86 -13.51
C VAL A 778 -16.72 19.28 -12.11
N VAL A 779 -17.57 19.87 -11.26
CA VAL A 779 -17.66 19.52 -9.85
C VAL A 779 -19.11 19.36 -9.38
N TYR A 780 -19.33 18.54 -8.36
CA TYR A 780 -20.63 18.45 -7.71
C TYR A 780 -20.87 19.63 -6.77
N ARG A 781 -22.03 20.27 -6.85
CA ARG A 781 -22.47 21.34 -5.94
C ARG A 781 -23.90 21.13 -5.47
N GLU A 782 -24.18 21.49 -4.22
CA GLU A 782 -25.51 21.36 -3.62
C GLU A 782 -26.37 22.60 -3.92
N TYR A 783 -27.67 22.40 -4.09
CA TYR A 783 -28.67 23.44 -4.31
C TYR A 783 -29.78 23.33 -3.26
N THR A 784 -30.52 24.42 -3.06
CA THR A 784 -31.56 24.49 -2.02
C THR A 784 -32.79 23.63 -2.33
N ASP A 785 -33.12 23.45 -3.62
CA ASP A 785 -34.33 22.78 -4.07
C ASP A 785 -34.24 22.29 -5.53
N ARG A 786 -35.34 21.68 -6.01
CA ARG A 786 -35.46 21.09 -7.36
C ARG A 786 -35.41 22.11 -8.50
N THR A 787 -35.49 23.41 -8.24
CA THR A 787 -35.39 24.43 -9.29
C THR A 787 -33.95 24.61 -9.77
N PHE A 788 -32.96 24.27 -8.94
CA PHE A 788 -31.54 24.52 -9.19
C PHE A 788 -31.21 25.99 -9.51
N SER A 789 -31.97 26.91 -8.93
CA SER A 789 -31.78 28.36 -9.12
C SER A 789 -30.79 28.95 -8.12
N THR A 790 -30.77 28.43 -6.89
CA THR A 790 -29.97 28.97 -5.79
C THR A 790 -28.97 27.91 -5.30
N PRO A 791 -27.66 28.08 -5.56
CA PRO A 791 -26.63 27.25 -4.96
C PRO A 791 -26.68 27.35 -3.43
N LYS A 792 -26.46 26.25 -2.74
CA LYS A 792 -26.37 26.25 -1.28
C LYS A 792 -24.96 26.68 -0.88
N GLU A 793 -24.86 27.79 -0.15
CA GLU A 793 -23.58 28.25 0.38
C GLU A 793 -23.01 27.23 1.35
N ARG A 794 -21.71 26.92 1.21
CA ARG A 794 -21.00 26.05 2.14
C ARG A 794 -20.82 26.80 3.46
N ALA A 795 -21.05 26.11 4.57
CA ALA A 795 -20.69 26.62 5.88
C ALA A 795 -19.16 26.74 6.00
N GLU A 796 -18.69 27.59 6.93
CA GLU A 796 -17.26 27.76 7.22
C GLU A 796 -16.58 26.42 7.56
N GLU A 797 -17.27 25.55 8.32
CA GLU A 797 -16.81 24.20 8.65
C GLU A 797 -16.67 23.26 7.43
N GLN A 798 -17.24 23.62 6.28
CA GLN A 798 -17.18 22.88 5.02
C GLN A 798 -16.26 23.53 3.98
N GLN A 799 -15.53 24.59 4.35
CA GLN A 799 -14.57 25.24 3.45
C GLN A 799 -13.55 24.24 2.88
N HIS A 800 -13.05 23.35 3.73
CA HIS A 800 -12.06 22.32 3.39
C HIS A 800 -12.49 21.35 2.28
N LEU A 801 -13.78 21.25 1.95
CA LEU A 801 -14.24 20.31 0.91
C LEU A 801 -13.70 20.66 -0.48
N GLU A 802 -13.48 21.95 -0.77
CA GLU A 802 -12.88 22.42 -2.03
C GLU A 802 -13.45 21.70 -3.28
N ILE A 803 -12.67 20.87 -3.97
CA ILE A 803 -13.12 20.20 -5.20
C ILE A 803 -14.24 19.19 -4.94
N LEU A 804 -14.21 18.53 -3.78
CA LEU A 804 -15.17 17.51 -3.39
C LEU A 804 -16.59 18.04 -3.51
N GLY A 805 -17.52 17.16 -3.87
CA GLY A 805 -18.93 17.42 -3.74
C GLY A 805 -19.37 17.64 -2.28
N PRO A 806 -20.64 18.04 -2.05
CA PRO A 806 -21.17 18.20 -0.71
C PRO A 806 -21.07 16.90 0.11
N LEU A 807 -20.70 17.00 1.38
CA LEU A 807 -20.69 15.86 2.30
C LEU A 807 -22.12 15.34 2.51
N LEU A 808 -22.41 14.14 2.02
CA LEU A 808 -23.73 13.52 2.14
C LEU A 808 -23.80 12.68 3.41
N LEU A 809 -24.85 12.84 4.21
CA LEU A 809 -25.01 12.15 5.49
C LEU A 809 -26.22 11.21 5.47
N ALA A 810 -25.99 9.92 5.63
CA ALA A 810 -27.04 8.92 5.68
C ALA A 810 -26.96 8.07 6.95
N ASN A 811 -28.11 7.56 7.40
CA ASN A 811 -28.16 6.56 8.45
C ASN A 811 -28.56 5.20 7.88
N VAL A 812 -28.13 4.13 8.55
CA VAL A 812 -28.64 2.78 8.29
C VAL A 812 -30.17 2.77 8.41
N GLY A 813 -30.83 2.30 7.34
CA GLY A 813 -32.29 2.28 7.18
C GLY A 813 -32.87 3.49 6.43
N ASP A 814 -32.05 4.48 6.06
CA ASP A 814 -32.49 5.62 5.24
C ASP A 814 -32.64 5.22 3.76
N LYS A 815 -33.52 5.93 3.06
CA LYS A 815 -33.58 6.02 1.59
C LYS A 815 -33.10 7.43 1.21
N VAL A 816 -31.96 7.50 0.53
CA VAL A 816 -31.37 8.76 0.07
C VAL A 816 -31.79 9.00 -1.38
N THR A 817 -32.52 10.08 -1.61
CA THR A 817 -33.03 10.50 -2.91
C THR A 817 -32.16 11.65 -3.41
N ILE A 818 -31.31 11.38 -4.40
CA ILE A 818 -30.49 12.41 -5.05
C ILE A 818 -31.23 12.92 -6.28
N VAL A 819 -31.70 14.16 -6.23
CA VAL A 819 -32.20 14.86 -7.41
C VAL A 819 -30.99 15.53 -8.06
N PHE A 820 -30.53 14.94 -9.16
CA PHE A 820 -29.31 15.35 -9.85
C PHE A 820 -29.64 16.08 -11.15
N LYS A 821 -29.09 17.29 -11.32
CA LYS A 821 -29.17 18.05 -12.57
C LYS A 821 -27.80 18.16 -13.22
N ASN A 822 -27.72 17.80 -14.49
CA ASN A 822 -26.48 18.00 -15.24
C ASN A 822 -26.49 19.41 -15.86
N LEU A 823 -25.75 20.34 -15.27
CA LEU A 823 -25.58 21.71 -15.81
C LEU A 823 -24.31 21.83 -16.67
N ALA A 824 -23.54 20.75 -16.82
CA ALA A 824 -22.36 20.71 -17.66
C ALA A 824 -22.69 20.40 -19.13
N THR A 825 -21.68 20.41 -19.97
CA THR A 825 -21.82 20.30 -21.44
C THR A 825 -21.86 18.86 -21.97
N ARG A 826 -21.61 17.87 -21.12
CA ARG A 826 -21.46 16.45 -21.48
C ARG A 826 -22.27 15.54 -20.54
N PRO A 827 -22.62 14.30 -20.95
CA PRO A 827 -23.40 13.40 -20.10
C PRO A 827 -22.60 12.98 -18.87
N TYR A 828 -23.22 13.06 -17.70
CA TYR A 828 -22.63 12.64 -16.43
C TYR A 828 -23.65 11.86 -15.60
N SER A 829 -23.21 11.27 -14.50
CA SER A 829 -24.05 10.53 -13.57
C SER A 829 -23.60 10.79 -12.12
N ILE A 830 -24.24 10.10 -11.17
CA ILE A 830 -23.81 10.07 -9.78
C ILE A 830 -24.16 8.71 -9.16
N HIS A 831 -23.16 8.04 -8.60
CA HIS A 831 -23.30 6.77 -7.89
C HIS A 831 -22.32 6.72 -6.73
N ALA A 832 -22.62 5.95 -5.69
CA ALA A 832 -21.82 5.88 -4.48
C ALA A 832 -21.40 4.44 -4.19
N HIS A 833 -20.20 4.27 -3.65
CA HIS A 833 -19.76 3.04 -3.02
C HIS A 833 -20.67 2.66 -1.83
N GLY A 834 -20.69 1.38 -1.50
CA GLY A 834 -21.38 0.81 -0.34
C GLY A 834 -22.91 0.79 -0.41
N VAL A 835 -23.54 1.63 -1.25
CA VAL A 835 -25.00 1.78 -1.31
C VAL A 835 -25.67 0.62 -2.05
N LYS A 836 -26.99 0.52 -1.88
CA LYS A 836 -27.83 -0.41 -2.63
C LYS A 836 -28.74 0.35 -3.57
N THR A 837 -28.89 -0.11 -4.81
CA THR A 837 -29.93 0.41 -5.71
C THR A 837 -30.90 -0.68 -6.17
N ASP A 838 -31.90 -0.30 -6.98
CA ASP A 838 -32.93 -1.21 -7.51
C ASP A 838 -32.53 -1.91 -8.80
N SER A 839 -31.44 -1.46 -9.45
CA SER A 839 -31.01 -1.92 -10.77
C SER A 839 -29.49 -1.94 -10.80
N SER A 840 -28.89 -2.94 -11.44
CA SER A 840 -27.44 -2.99 -11.61
C SER A 840 -26.91 -1.90 -12.56
N THR A 841 -27.77 -1.31 -13.40
CA THR A 841 -27.41 -0.22 -14.29
C THR A 841 -27.77 1.13 -13.66
N VAL A 842 -26.80 2.03 -13.59
CA VAL A 842 -27.00 3.42 -13.17
C VAL A 842 -27.39 4.26 -14.40
N ALA A 843 -28.38 5.13 -14.23
CA ALA A 843 -28.86 5.97 -15.32
C ALA A 843 -27.88 7.11 -15.63
N VAL A 844 -27.62 7.35 -16.92
CA VAL A 844 -26.88 8.52 -17.41
C VAL A 844 -27.81 9.74 -17.44
N THR A 845 -27.34 10.92 -17.01
CA THR A 845 -28.09 12.19 -17.08
C THR A 845 -27.51 13.07 -18.18
N GLN A 846 -28.32 13.36 -19.20
CA GLN A 846 -27.89 14.18 -20.34
C GLN A 846 -27.74 15.66 -19.96
N PRO A 847 -26.94 16.46 -20.68
CA PRO A 847 -26.84 17.91 -20.46
C PRO A 847 -28.20 18.60 -20.39
N GLY A 848 -28.42 19.41 -19.35
CA GLY A 848 -29.69 20.11 -19.08
C GLY A 848 -30.80 19.24 -18.46
N GLU A 849 -30.65 17.92 -18.43
CA GLU A 849 -31.61 16.98 -17.86
C GLU A 849 -31.52 16.95 -16.32
N THR A 850 -32.63 16.60 -15.67
CA THR A 850 -32.67 16.29 -14.23
C THR A 850 -33.18 14.88 -14.03
N LYS A 851 -32.38 14.03 -13.37
CA LYS A 851 -32.77 12.67 -12.98
C LYS A 851 -32.76 12.51 -11.47
N THR A 852 -33.43 11.47 -10.99
CA THR A 852 -33.50 11.13 -9.58
C THR A 852 -32.90 9.76 -9.35
N TYR A 853 -31.88 9.70 -8.49
CA TYR A 853 -31.20 8.48 -8.07
C TYR A 853 -31.68 8.12 -6.66
N ILE A 854 -31.93 6.83 -6.44
CA ILE A 854 -32.42 6.33 -5.15
C ILE A 854 -31.37 5.36 -4.60
N TRP A 855 -30.73 5.78 -3.52
CA TRP A 855 -29.79 4.96 -2.76
C TRP A 855 -30.48 4.44 -1.50
N LYS A 856 -30.51 3.13 -1.36
CA LYS A 856 -30.99 2.44 -0.17
C LYS A 856 -29.79 2.17 0.72
N ILE A 857 -29.93 2.43 2.02
CA ILE A 857 -28.86 2.26 3.00
C ILE A 857 -29.21 1.10 3.93
N PRO A 858 -29.08 -0.17 3.48
CA PRO A 858 -29.23 -1.32 4.36
C PRO A 858 -28.13 -1.37 5.43
N GLU A 859 -28.25 -2.31 6.38
CA GLU A 859 -27.20 -2.58 7.38
C GLU A 859 -25.84 -2.84 6.73
N ARG A 860 -25.83 -3.53 5.58
CA ARG A 860 -24.60 -3.79 4.81
C ARG A 860 -23.99 -2.55 4.14
N SER A 861 -24.59 -1.37 4.23
CA SER A 861 -24.01 -0.12 3.72
C SER A 861 -23.40 0.73 4.83
N GLY A 862 -23.63 0.37 6.10
CA GLY A 862 -23.04 1.03 7.26
C GLY A 862 -21.93 0.21 7.89
N SER A 863 -21.47 0.67 9.06
CA SER A 863 -20.39 0.10 9.85
C SER A 863 -20.58 -1.39 10.17
N GLY A 864 -19.54 -2.19 9.92
CA GLY A 864 -19.38 -3.53 10.50
C GLY A 864 -19.03 -3.47 11.98
N LYS A 865 -18.83 -4.65 12.60
CA LYS A 865 -18.51 -4.73 14.04
C LYS A 865 -17.17 -4.07 14.41
N GLY A 866 -16.20 -4.14 13.50
CA GLY A 866 -14.88 -3.54 13.67
C GLY A 866 -14.77 -2.10 13.13
N ASP A 867 -15.83 -1.55 12.54
CA ASP A 867 -15.77 -0.20 11.99
C ASP A 867 -16.01 0.88 13.05
N PRO A 868 -15.53 2.11 12.79
CA PRO A 868 -15.99 3.28 13.53
C PRO A 868 -17.49 3.50 13.34
N SER A 869 -18.07 4.32 14.23
CA SER A 869 -19.52 4.54 14.19
C SER A 869 -19.99 5.12 12.87
N CYS A 870 -19.24 5.97 12.20
CA CYS A 870 -19.59 6.43 10.86
C CYS A 870 -18.47 6.01 9.91
N ILE A 871 -18.81 5.55 8.72
CA ILE A 871 -17.86 5.17 7.68
C ILE A 871 -18.08 5.99 6.40
N PRO A 872 -17.02 6.35 5.66
CA PRO A 872 -17.13 7.09 4.42
C PRO A 872 -17.17 6.16 3.20
N TRP A 873 -17.83 6.63 2.15
CA TRP A 873 -17.90 6.04 0.82
C TRP A 873 -17.69 7.12 -0.22
N ALA A 874 -16.93 6.84 -1.29
CA ALA A 874 -16.82 7.74 -2.42
C ALA A 874 -18.09 7.71 -3.29
N TYR A 875 -18.52 8.87 -3.78
CA TYR A 875 -19.48 8.98 -4.86
C TYR A 875 -18.91 9.77 -6.03
N TYR A 876 -19.20 9.31 -7.24
CA TYR A 876 -18.55 9.74 -8.48
C TYR A 876 -19.46 9.44 -9.68
N SER A 877 -19.07 9.90 -10.87
CA SER A 877 -19.78 9.57 -12.11
C SER A 877 -19.27 8.24 -12.67
N ILE A 878 -20.19 7.44 -13.22
CA ILE A 878 -19.91 6.14 -13.81
C ILE A 878 -20.09 6.13 -15.34
N VAL A 879 -20.25 7.31 -15.98
CA VAL A 879 -20.37 7.39 -17.46
C VAL A 879 -19.02 7.04 -18.08
N ASP A 880 -17.99 7.77 -17.65
CA ASP A 880 -16.60 7.44 -17.87
C ASP A 880 -15.88 7.56 -16.53
N LYS A 881 -15.64 6.41 -15.88
CA LYS A 881 -15.17 6.37 -14.48
C LYS A 881 -13.81 7.06 -14.32
N VAL A 882 -12.97 7.03 -15.35
CA VAL A 882 -11.64 7.61 -15.36
C VAL A 882 -11.74 9.11 -15.61
N LYS A 883 -12.21 9.47 -16.81
CA LYS A 883 -12.17 10.86 -17.27
C LYS A 883 -13.10 11.76 -16.47
N ASP A 884 -14.25 11.27 -16.03
CA ASP A 884 -15.17 12.06 -15.20
C ASP A 884 -14.59 12.37 -13.81
N THR A 885 -13.85 11.41 -13.22
CA THR A 885 -13.23 11.57 -11.90
C THR A 885 -12.08 12.57 -11.98
N TYR A 886 -11.15 12.42 -12.93
CA TYR A 886 -10.06 13.38 -13.16
C TYR A 886 -10.58 14.77 -13.55
N SER A 887 -11.70 14.85 -14.28
CA SER A 887 -12.36 16.13 -14.58
C SER A 887 -12.92 16.83 -13.33
N GLY A 888 -13.09 16.13 -12.20
CA GLY A 888 -13.44 16.70 -10.88
C GLY A 888 -14.70 16.15 -10.21
N LEU A 889 -15.36 15.13 -10.76
CA LEU A 889 -16.61 14.58 -10.21
C LEU A 889 -16.37 13.52 -9.13
N ILE A 890 -16.07 13.99 -7.93
CA ILE A 890 -15.86 13.15 -6.75
C ILE A 890 -16.46 13.79 -5.50
N GLY A 891 -16.94 12.99 -4.55
CA GLY A 891 -17.45 13.45 -3.27
C GLY A 891 -17.61 12.31 -2.28
N MET A 892 -18.07 12.63 -1.07
CA MET A 892 -18.12 11.67 0.03
C MET A 892 -19.51 11.51 0.65
N LEU A 893 -19.94 10.25 0.78
CA LEU A 893 -21.12 9.82 1.52
C LEU A 893 -20.67 9.20 2.85
N VAL A 894 -21.13 9.75 3.96
CA VAL A 894 -20.89 9.21 5.30
C VAL A 894 -22.14 8.48 5.78
N VAL A 895 -21.98 7.21 6.14
CA VAL A 895 -23.05 6.36 6.66
C VAL A 895 -22.83 6.07 8.14
N CYS A 896 -23.80 6.47 8.96
CA CYS A 896 -23.81 6.27 10.41
C CYS A 896 -24.91 5.27 10.84
N PRO A 897 -24.83 4.65 12.04
CA PRO A 897 -25.88 3.84 12.60
C PRO A 897 -27.04 4.71 13.01
N LYS A 898 -28.24 4.13 12.96
CA LYS A 898 -29.45 4.81 13.42
C LYS A 898 -29.42 5.01 14.93
N ARG A 899 -29.46 6.27 15.39
CA ARG A 899 -29.63 6.60 16.81
C ARG A 899 -31.12 6.56 17.17
N TYR A 900 -31.52 5.63 18.05
CA TYR A 900 -32.91 5.47 18.50
C TYR A 900 -33.33 6.43 19.63
N LEU A 901 -32.36 7.11 20.28
CA LEU A 901 -32.61 8.09 21.34
C LEU A 901 -31.89 9.40 21.02
N PRO A 902 -32.56 10.57 21.07
CA PRO A 902 -31.90 11.86 20.99
C PRO A 902 -31.06 12.05 22.25
N THR A 903 -29.74 11.93 22.13
CA THR A 903 -28.82 12.23 23.22
C THR A 903 -28.75 13.74 23.37
N PHE A 904 -29.50 14.32 24.31
CA PHE A 904 -29.47 15.74 24.69
C PHE A 904 -28.07 16.25 25.10
N LEU A 905 -27.08 15.36 25.22
CA LEU A 905 -25.70 15.61 25.66
C LEU A 905 -24.62 15.17 24.64
N SER A 906 -24.98 14.81 23.41
CA SER A 906 -24.00 14.45 22.37
C SER A 906 -23.27 15.71 21.90
N GLN A 907 -22.05 15.94 22.39
CA GLN A 907 -21.14 16.99 21.89
C GLN A 907 -20.99 16.84 20.36
N LYS A 908 -21.20 17.91 19.59
CA LYS A 908 -21.01 17.94 18.12
C LYS A 908 -19.56 17.52 17.84
N LYS A 909 -19.35 16.49 17.02
CA LYS A 909 -18.02 16.13 16.52
C LYS A 909 -17.65 17.08 15.38
N VAL A 910 -16.38 17.45 15.29
CA VAL A 910 -15.83 18.14 14.13
C VAL A 910 -15.54 17.08 13.06
N GLU A 911 -15.89 17.36 11.82
CA GLU A 911 -15.84 16.40 10.72
C GLU A 911 -15.07 17.01 9.54
N PHE A 912 -14.00 16.34 9.11
CA PHE A 912 -13.22 16.71 7.94
C PHE A 912 -13.22 15.57 6.93
N ALA A 913 -13.41 15.89 5.65
CA ALA A 913 -13.28 14.94 4.55
C ALA A 913 -12.08 15.32 3.69
N LEU A 914 -11.16 14.37 3.51
CA LEU A 914 -9.93 14.53 2.75
C LEU A 914 -9.84 13.45 1.68
N LEU A 915 -9.62 13.91 0.45
CA LEU A 915 -9.24 13.13 -0.71
C LEU A 915 -7.78 13.44 -1.01
N PHE A 916 -6.98 12.39 -1.04
CA PHE A 916 -5.62 12.40 -1.58
C PHE A 916 -5.72 11.79 -2.98
N MET A 917 -5.30 12.57 -3.98
CA MET A 917 -5.35 12.17 -5.38
C MET A 917 -4.43 13.08 -6.21
N VAL A 918 -3.62 12.49 -7.09
CA VAL A 918 -2.95 13.14 -8.20
C VAL A 918 -3.98 13.35 -9.30
N PHE A 919 -4.40 14.59 -9.51
CA PHE A 919 -5.34 14.90 -10.59
C PHE A 919 -4.59 14.95 -11.91
N ASP A 920 -4.65 13.87 -12.67
CA ASP A 920 -4.15 13.82 -14.04
C ASP A 920 -5.08 14.61 -14.99
N GLU A 921 -4.72 15.85 -15.28
CA GLU A 921 -5.49 16.69 -16.22
C GLU A 921 -5.31 16.26 -17.68
N ASN A 922 -4.36 15.37 -17.99
CA ASN A 922 -4.24 14.79 -19.33
C ASN A 922 -5.44 13.88 -19.63
N GLU A 923 -6.01 13.25 -18.61
CA GLU A 923 -7.22 12.43 -18.71
C GLU A 923 -8.53 13.24 -18.63
N SER A 924 -8.45 14.54 -18.33
CA SER A 924 -9.59 15.43 -18.23
C SER A 924 -10.31 15.61 -19.57
N TRP A 925 -11.64 15.65 -19.54
CA TRP A 925 -12.44 16.01 -20.71
C TRP A 925 -12.19 17.44 -21.22
N TYR A 926 -11.60 18.29 -20.37
CA TYR A 926 -11.38 19.70 -20.64
C TYR A 926 -9.94 20.02 -21.07
N LEU A 927 -9.07 19.02 -21.25
CA LEU A 927 -7.66 19.24 -21.62
C LEU A 927 -7.51 20.16 -22.83
N ASP A 928 -8.23 19.89 -23.93
CA ASP A 928 -8.16 20.72 -25.15
C ASP A 928 -8.61 22.17 -24.93
N GLU A 929 -9.65 22.35 -24.11
CA GLU A 929 -10.13 23.69 -23.76
C GLU A 929 -9.13 24.42 -22.86
N ASN A 930 -8.48 23.70 -21.95
CA ASN A 930 -7.48 24.22 -21.03
C ASN A 930 -6.20 24.63 -21.78
N ILE A 931 -5.71 23.79 -22.71
CA ILE A 931 -4.60 24.13 -23.60
C ILE A 931 -4.89 25.43 -24.34
N LYS A 932 -6.07 25.53 -24.98
CA LYS A 932 -6.44 26.73 -25.74
C LYS A 932 -6.61 27.98 -24.88
N THR A 933 -7.07 27.83 -23.65
CA THR A 933 -7.43 28.96 -22.78
C THR A 933 -6.24 29.49 -21.98
N TYR A 934 -5.38 28.60 -21.49
CA TYR A 934 -4.39 28.93 -20.46
C TYR A 934 -2.93 28.79 -20.91
N SER A 935 -2.62 28.01 -21.95
CA SER A 935 -1.27 27.93 -22.52
C SER A 935 -0.94 29.22 -23.29
N ALA A 936 0.30 29.69 -23.19
CA ALA A 936 0.74 30.89 -23.89
C ALA A 936 0.85 30.67 -25.42
N SER A 937 1.20 29.45 -25.84
CA SER A 937 1.31 29.05 -27.25
C SER A 937 0.66 27.68 -27.49
N PRO A 938 -0.69 27.61 -27.59
CA PRO A 938 -1.42 26.35 -27.77
C PRO A 938 -0.94 25.52 -28.98
N ASP A 939 -0.52 26.19 -30.06
CA ASP A 939 -0.06 25.54 -31.29
C ASP A 939 1.27 24.78 -31.13
N LYS A 940 2.00 25.01 -30.04
CA LYS A 940 3.27 24.32 -29.71
C LYS A 940 3.10 23.14 -28.77
N VAL A 941 1.89 22.93 -28.24
CA VAL A 941 1.64 21.85 -27.27
C VAL A 941 1.63 20.51 -27.98
N ASN A 942 2.54 19.63 -27.58
CA ASN A 942 2.48 18.21 -27.88
C ASN A 942 1.93 17.49 -26.64
N LYS A 943 0.86 16.70 -26.79
CA LYS A 943 0.27 15.95 -25.68
C LYS A 943 1.06 14.70 -25.31
N ASP A 944 1.88 14.22 -26.24
CA ASP A 944 2.72 13.04 -26.05
C ASP A 944 4.09 13.41 -25.45
N ASP A 945 4.32 14.69 -25.15
CA ASP A 945 5.53 15.18 -24.49
C ASP A 945 5.45 14.93 -22.99
N GLU A 946 6.41 14.17 -22.44
CA GLU A 946 6.40 13.75 -21.03
C GLU A 946 6.47 14.94 -20.07
N GLU A 947 7.25 15.99 -20.37
CA GLU A 947 7.27 17.21 -19.56
C GLU A 947 5.88 17.89 -19.51
N PHE A 948 5.14 17.88 -20.63
CA PHE A 948 3.78 18.41 -20.66
C PHE A 948 2.82 17.54 -19.86
N LYS A 949 2.90 16.21 -19.98
CA LYS A 949 2.09 15.29 -19.18
C LYS A 949 2.34 15.51 -17.69
N GLU A 950 3.60 15.58 -17.28
CA GLU A 950 4.01 15.77 -15.90
C GLU A 950 3.52 17.12 -15.35
N SER A 951 3.60 18.19 -16.15
CA SER A 951 3.07 19.51 -15.75
C SER A 951 1.57 19.52 -15.42
N ASN A 952 0.84 18.51 -15.87
CA ASN A 952 -0.61 18.36 -15.70
C ASN A 952 -1.00 17.32 -14.64
N LYS A 953 -0.03 16.66 -13.98
CA LYS A 953 -0.28 15.78 -12.83
C LYS A 953 -0.29 16.59 -11.54
N MET A 954 -1.49 16.90 -11.04
CA MET A 954 -1.66 17.82 -9.90
C MET A 954 -1.80 17.05 -8.57
N HIS A 955 -0.69 16.89 -7.85
CA HIS A 955 -0.54 16.13 -6.60
C HIS A 955 -1.28 16.75 -5.39
N ALA A 956 -2.60 16.58 -5.28
CA ALA A 956 -3.42 17.46 -4.44
C ALA A 956 -4.12 16.79 -3.25
N ILE A 957 -4.37 17.59 -2.21
CA ILE A 957 -5.34 17.29 -1.16
C ILE A 957 -6.61 18.11 -1.43
N ASN A 958 -7.75 17.44 -1.65
CA ASN A 958 -9.01 18.08 -2.05
C ASN A 958 -8.88 19.05 -3.25
N GLY A 959 -7.94 18.77 -4.16
CA GLY A 959 -7.68 19.61 -5.34
C GLY A 959 -6.94 20.91 -5.04
N LYS A 960 -6.20 20.99 -3.93
CA LYS A 960 -5.32 22.13 -3.59
C LYS A 960 -3.89 21.67 -3.30
N LEU A 961 -2.92 22.53 -3.64
CA LEU A 961 -1.48 22.30 -3.50
C LEU A 961 -0.85 23.30 -2.51
N PHE A 962 0.29 22.93 -1.92
CA PHE A 962 1.19 23.82 -1.17
C PHE A 962 0.48 24.75 -0.17
N GLY A 963 -0.26 24.17 0.78
CA GLY A 963 -0.92 24.97 1.84
C GLY A 963 -2.17 25.75 1.42
N ASN A 964 -2.63 25.64 0.16
CA ASN A 964 -3.85 26.31 -0.30
C ASN A 964 -5.15 25.60 0.13
N LEU A 965 -5.08 24.44 0.80
CA LEU A 965 -6.24 23.82 1.44
C LEU A 965 -6.51 24.45 2.80
N HIS A 966 -7.60 25.23 2.89
CA HIS A 966 -7.97 25.96 4.11
C HIS A 966 -9.17 25.34 4.83
N GLY A 967 -9.53 25.88 6.01
CA GLY A 967 -10.72 25.47 6.76
C GLY A 967 -10.52 24.26 7.68
N LEU A 968 -9.29 23.80 7.87
CA LEU A 968 -8.91 22.72 8.80
C LEU A 968 -8.62 23.27 10.21
N THR A 969 -9.60 23.94 10.80
CA THR A 969 -9.46 24.58 12.12
C THR A 969 -10.30 23.86 13.17
N MET A 970 -9.70 23.54 14.31
CA MET A 970 -10.34 22.87 15.44
C MET A 970 -9.82 23.41 16.77
N HIS A 971 -10.44 23.03 17.89
CA HIS A 971 -10.02 23.48 19.22
C HIS A 971 -9.49 22.33 20.09
N VAL A 972 -8.64 22.69 21.05
CA VAL A 972 -8.18 21.76 22.09
C VAL A 972 -9.38 21.13 22.81
N GLY A 973 -9.42 19.80 22.79
CA GLY A 973 -10.46 18.98 23.40
C GLY A 973 -11.69 18.70 22.53
N ASP A 974 -11.69 19.14 21.26
CA ASP A 974 -12.68 18.70 20.28
C ASP A 974 -12.54 17.20 19.98
N LYS A 975 -13.63 16.57 19.57
CA LYS A 975 -13.58 15.21 19.02
C LYS A 975 -13.68 15.32 17.51
N VAL A 976 -12.61 14.96 16.81
CA VAL A 976 -12.48 15.15 15.37
C VAL A 976 -12.55 13.80 14.67
N SER A 977 -13.42 13.69 13.68
CA SER A 977 -13.44 12.59 12.73
C SER A 977 -12.84 13.08 11.41
N TRP A 978 -11.77 12.43 10.98
CA TRP A 978 -11.21 12.61 9.65
C TRP A 978 -11.67 11.45 8.77
N TYR A 979 -12.36 11.77 7.68
CA TYR A 979 -12.75 10.82 6.66
C TYR A 979 -11.71 10.90 5.53
N LEU A 980 -10.89 9.87 5.41
CA LEU A 980 -9.81 9.79 4.43
C LEU A 980 -10.24 8.95 3.23
N MET A 981 -9.84 9.40 2.04
CA MET A 981 -10.12 8.77 0.75
C MET A 981 -8.88 8.81 -0.14
N GLY A 982 -8.52 7.67 -0.72
CA GLY A 982 -7.57 7.56 -1.84
C GLY A 982 -8.29 7.09 -3.11
N MET A 983 -8.01 7.72 -4.24
CA MET A 983 -8.54 7.43 -5.58
C MET A 983 -7.49 7.83 -6.62
N GLY A 984 -7.46 7.18 -7.79
CA GLY A 984 -6.59 7.57 -8.89
C GLY A 984 -5.93 6.40 -9.61
N ASN A 985 -4.63 6.48 -9.84
CA ASN A 985 -3.82 5.55 -10.62
C ASN A 985 -2.80 4.77 -9.78
N GLU A 986 -1.83 4.14 -10.43
CA GLU A 986 -0.74 3.36 -9.81
C GLU A 986 0.14 4.23 -8.90
N VAL A 987 0.36 5.50 -9.30
CA VAL A 987 1.06 6.50 -8.49
C VAL A 987 0.26 6.93 -7.25
N ASP A 988 -1.07 6.71 -7.20
CA ASP A 988 -1.94 7.18 -6.11
C ASP A 988 -1.89 6.29 -4.85
N MET A 989 -0.68 5.95 -4.41
CA MET A 989 -0.41 5.50 -3.05
C MET A 989 -0.08 6.71 -2.17
N HIS A 990 -0.83 6.91 -1.10
CA HIS A 990 -0.62 8.07 -0.23
C HIS A 990 -0.52 7.65 1.23
N THR A 991 0.46 8.18 1.93
CA THR A 991 0.65 7.91 3.36
C THR A 991 0.41 9.19 4.15
N ALA A 992 -0.84 9.40 4.54
CA ALA A 992 -1.30 10.64 5.16
C ALA A 992 -0.73 10.79 6.58
N HIS A 993 0.21 11.73 6.76
CA HIS A 993 0.88 12.00 8.03
C HIS A 993 0.36 13.28 8.70
N PHE A 994 0.07 13.21 10.00
CA PHE A 994 -0.35 14.35 10.82
C PHE A 994 0.76 14.72 11.82
N HIS A 995 1.34 15.90 11.68
CA HIS A 995 2.32 16.40 12.65
C HIS A 995 1.63 16.71 13.99
N GLY A 996 2.31 16.46 15.10
CA GLY A 996 1.94 16.90 16.45
C GLY A 996 0.83 16.08 17.13
N HIS A 997 0.05 15.29 16.38
CA HIS A 997 -1.05 14.48 16.93
C HIS A 997 -1.12 13.11 16.27
N SER A 998 -1.16 12.06 17.10
CA SER A 998 -1.59 10.74 16.64
C SER A 998 -3.11 10.63 16.61
N PHE A 999 -3.63 9.68 15.84
CA PHE A 999 -5.04 9.36 15.73
C PHE A 999 -5.30 7.89 16.04
N ASP A 1000 -6.54 7.62 16.44
CA ASP A 1000 -7.06 6.27 16.63
C ASP A 1000 -7.85 5.85 15.39
N TYR A 1001 -7.75 4.58 15.00
CA TYR A 1001 -8.61 4.01 13.98
C TYR A 1001 -9.10 2.63 14.41
N LYS A 1002 -10.27 2.22 13.88
CA LYS A 1002 -10.92 0.98 14.26
C LYS A 1002 -10.86 -0.06 13.16
N ARG A 1003 -10.51 -1.28 13.56
CA ARG A 1003 -10.65 -2.54 12.82
C ARG A 1003 -11.14 -3.60 13.81
N THR A 1004 -10.47 -4.74 13.98
CA THR A 1004 -10.85 -5.72 15.03
C THR A 1004 -10.74 -5.17 16.46
N GLY A 1005 -9.89 -4.16 16.66
CA GLY A 1005 -9.74 -3.38 17.88
C GLY A 1005 -9.53 -1.89 17.59
N VAL A 1006 -9.09 -1.15 18.60
CA VAL A 1006 -8.65 0.25 18.48
C VAL A 1006 -7.13 0.26 18.38
N TYR A 1007 -6.62 0.83 17.29
CA TYR A 1007 -5.21 0.91 16.96
C TYR A 1007 -4.79 2.37 16.84
N ARG A 1008 -3.52 2.67 17.12
CA ARG A 1008 -2.98 4.03 17.05
C ARG A 1008 -1.90 4.17 15.99
N ALA A 1009 -2.01 5.25 15.22
CA ALA A 1009 -1.02 5.65 14.24
C ALA A 1009 -0.98 7.19 14.11
N ASP A 1010 -0.02 7.69 13.35
CA ASP A 1010 0.07 9.07 12.90
C ASP A 1010 0.30 9.16 11.38
N VAL A 1011 0.40 8.02 10.71
CA VAL A 1011 0.44 7.83 9.26
C VAL A 1011 -0.64 6.80 8.89
N PHE A 1012 -1.41 7.06 7.83
CA PHE A 1012 -2.39 6.10 7.31
C PHE A 1012 -2.19 5.88 5.81
N ASP A 1013 -2.09 4.62 5.40
CA ASP A 1013 -1.91 4.24 3.99
C ASP A 1013 -3.25 4.28 3.24
N LEU A 1014 -3.27 5.00 2.12
CA LEU A 1014 -4.40 5.21 1.22
C LEU A 1014 -4.00 4.80 -0.20
N PHE A 1015 -4.88 4.04 -0.85
CA PHE A 1015 -4.74 3.56 -2.22
C PHE A 1015 -6.05 3.78 -2.97
N PRO A 1016 -6.12 3.61 -4.30
CA PRO A 1016 -7.37 3.73 -5.04
C PRO A 1016 -8.49 2.84 -4.47
N GLY A 1017 -9.54 3.46 -3.92
CA GLY A 1017 -10.66 2.76 -3.27
C GLY A 1017 -10.54 2.58 -1.75
N THR A 1018 -9.52 3.18 -1.13
CA THR A 1018 -9.37 3.15 0.33
C THR A 1018 -10.21 4.24 0.98
N PHE A 1019 -11.18 3.84 1.79
CA PHE A 1019 -12.02 4.75 2.56
C PHE A 1019 -11.92 4.42 4.05
N GLN A 1020 -11.49 5.37 4.88
CA GLN A 1020 -11.29 5.15 6.30
C GLN A 1020 -11.72 6.36 7.12
N THR A 1021 -12.31 6.12 8.30
CA THR A 1021 -12.41 7.13 9.35
C THR A 1021 -11.31 6.94 10.38
N VAL A 1022 -10.61 8.02 10.70
CA VAL A 1022 -9.69 8.11 11.85
C VAL A 1022 -10.22 9.16 12.84
N GLU A 1023 -10.05 8.90 14.13
CA GLU A 1023 -10.54 9.75 15.22
C GLU A 1023 -9.35 10.41 15.92
N MET A 1024 -9.38 11.73 16.04
CA MET A 1024 -8.33 12.52 16.69
C MET A 1024 -8.90 13.32 17.86
N LEU A 1025 -8.11 13.43 18.93
CA LEU A 1025 -8.36 14.31 20.06
C LEU A 1025 -7.26 15.38 20.12
N PRO A 1026 -7.49 16.58 19.57
CA PRO A 1026 -6.51 17.65 19.56
C PRO A 1026 -6.23 18.13 20.98
N LYS A 1027 -4.96 18.18 21.37
CA LYS A 1027 -4.53 18.59 22.71
C LYS A 1027 -3.57 19.77 22.71
N TYR A 1028 -2.81 19.94 21.63
CA TYR A 1028 -1.69 20.88 21.59
C TYR A 1028 -2.00 21.98 20.57
N PRO A 1029 -2.11 23.25 21.02
CA PRO A 1029 -2.40 24.34 20.12
C PRO A 1029 -1.18 24.63 19.22
N GLY A 1030 -1.45 24.99 17.97
CA GLY A 1030 -0.43 25.24 16.95
C GLY A 1030 -0.99 25.05 15.54
N THR A 1031 -0.22 25.49 14.56
CA THR A 1031 -0.42 25.14 13.15
C THR A 1031 0.54 24.00 12.82
N TRP A 1032 -0.02 22.90 12.35
CA TRP A 1032 0.67 21.62 12.17
C TRP A 1032 0.57 21.18 10.71
N LEU A 1033 1.64 20.58 10.19
CA LEU A 1033 1.66 20.05 8.83
C LEU A 1033 0.80 18.78 8.71
N LEU A 1034 0.16 18.64 7.54
CA LEU A 1034 -0.54 17.46 7.06
C LEU A 1034 -0.08 17.22 5.63
N HIS A 1035 0.56 16.09 5.37
CA HIS A 1035 1.10 15.79 4.04
C HIS A 1035 1.05 14.29 3.73
N CYS A 1036 1.23 13.95 2.47
CA CYS A 1036 1.57 12.59 2.04
C CYS A 1036 3.06 12.34 2.29
N HIS A 1037 3.47 11.17 2.81
CA HIS A 1037 4.90 10.87 3.08
C HIS A 1037 5.65 10.28 1.86
N VAL A 1038 4.98 10.14 0.71
CA VAL A 1038 5.63 9.75 -0.55
C VAL A 1038 6.38 10.95 -1.12
N THR A 1039 7.64 10.76 -1.51
CA THR A 1039 8.56 11.82 -1.90
C THR A 1039 8.04 12.73 -3.02
N ASP A 1040 7.65 12.17 -4.17
CA ASP A 1040 7.18 12.96 -5.31
C ASP A 1040 5.88 13.68 -4.99
N HIS A 1041 5.03 13.09 -4.15
CA HIS A 1041 3.80 13.75 -3.70
C HIS A 1041 4.09 14.98 -2.84
N ILE A 1042 5.13 14.97 -1.99
CA ILE A 1042 5.53 16.15 -1.21
C ILE A 1042 6.04 17.24 -2.16
N HIS A 1043 6.99 16.90 -3.05
CA HIS A 1043 7.58 17.84 -3.99
C HIS A 1043 6.57 18.36 -5.02
N GLY A 1044 5.55 17.56 -5.36
CA GLY A 1044 4.39 17.93 -6.17
C GLY A 1044 3.35 18.80 -5.46
N GLY A 1045 3.48 18.98 -4.14
CA GLY A 1045 2.68 19.92 -3.35
C GLY A 1045 1.50 19.32 -2.59
N MET A 1046 1.48 17.99 -2.37
CA MET A 1046 0.47 17.28 -1.58
C MET A 1046 0.66 17.49 -0.07
N GLU A 1047 0.65 18.76 0.33
CA GLU A 1047 0.85 19.20 1.70
C GLU A 1047 -0.04 20.40 2.04
N THR A 1048 -0.51 20.44 3.28
CA THR A 1048 -1.24 21.58 3.85
C THR A 1048 -1.03 21.66 5.35
N THR A 1049 -1.68 22.61 6.01
CA THR A 1049 -1.68 22.73 7.46
C THR A 1049 -3.08 22.58 8.05
N TYR A 1050 -3.15 22.07 9.28
CA TYR A 1050 -4.33 22.16 10.12
C TYR A 1050 -3.99 22.95 11.38
N THR A 1051 -4.96 23.68 11.92
CA THR A 1051 -4.74 24.58 13.07
C THR A 1051 -5.57 24.16 14.26
N VAL A 1052 -4.90 23.94 15.39
CA VAL A 1052 -5.52 23.66 16.69
C VAL A 1052 -5.46 24.93 17.53
N LEU A 1053 -6.63 25.50 17.82
CA LEU A 1053 -6.76 26.69 18.64
C LEU A 1053 -6.91 26.33 20.12
N PRO A 1054 -6.41 27.17 21.05
CA PRO A 1054 -6.72 27.02 22.46
C PRO A 1054 -8.23 27.06 22.69
N LYS A 1055 -8.72 26.26 23.65
CA LYS A 1055 -10.14 26.29 24.01
C LYS A 1055 -10.50 27.68 24.57
N GLU A 1056 -11.46 28.37 23.96
CA GLU A 1056 -11.93 29.65 24.47
C GLU A 1056 -12.38 29.49 25.93
N GLY A 1057 -11.74 30.25 26.83
CA GLY A 1057 -12.20 30.35 28.20
C GLY A 1057 -13.62 30.91 28.19
N LYS A 1058 -14.57 30.21 28.81
CA LYS A 1058 -15.84 30.83 29.18
C LYS A 1058 -15.49 32.04 30.06
N ASN A 1059 -15.53 33.24 29.49
CA ASN A 1059 -15.61 34.46 30.27
C ASN A 1059 -16.85 34.32 31.16
N GLY A 1060 -16.61 34.18 32.46
CA GLY A 1060 -17.63 33.96 33.48
C GLY A 1060 -18.56 35.14 33.66
#